data_AF-A0A3P6SHS7-F1
#
_entry.id   AF-A0A3P6SHS7-F1
#
_cell.length_a   1.000
_cell.length_b   1.000
_cell.length_c   1.000
_cell.angle_alpha   90.00
_cell.angle_beta   90.00
_cell.angle_gamma   90.00
#
_symmetry.space_group_name_H-M   'P 1'
#
loop_
_entity.id
_entity.type
_entity.pdbx_description
1 polymer ?
#
loop_
_entity_poly.entity_id
_entity_poly.type
_entity_poly.pdbx_seq_one_letter_code
_entity_poly.pdbx_strand_id
1 'polypeptide(L)'
;DPTEILSKDEHLMAKGLLISVAFGANIGGIGTITGTPSNLVLMGQIKEIFPLADTGINFISWMVFALPFVITCLLITWLTLVLIFFRNASKGHTAIKDTLRQKYDELPNLSFAEVGVSICFLILLTLWITRDPYVVPGKSKNIETLLDWKTVQAKFPWSVVLLLGGGFAMAAGVKESNLSYRIGETMQLLQIFPVNVIMAICIYITIFLTNICSNTVTASIFIPIVAELAKSLEIHPLYFMIPTTLASSMAFSLPVATPPNSIVFASGLLRVTDMLFAGILATIECGLLAILFMITWANYLFELDKVPLWAYTPAELIYRNHTLFDLLANGTNKSRVQRNVSHNAQSQMKVNGVKKNSLENLEGFAVDRNQGFQKVLHMPASSQNYFIAPNRIFHLDLKGAAPKMDYLLKLVPFIKQIGATGIMIEYEDMFPFTGKLSGVKASNAYTLDELRRFLHAIQAHNLDIIPLVQTVGHLEYILKYPNFTKYREEERYPQVICLTDEGAVDLVQEAVRQILNLHEDFALKYFHIGADEVFQIGRCEKDRNYMVSNNVDTEFLLLKHIARIAKFVKAQIPKKKVNVLIWHDMLVNLQAQNVLKHGLSELVEPVVWNYMENLDDQLLPDFWQRLSSMFSYAWGASAYKVEFSKIQSAANLCADGPDQYASNVQHYLNNHISWLKQMNEHHSKFKQFRGIIVTGWQRFDHFAIICEVIPVGLLSAAVNMAVLKSGQYGSEGIHVFHAVQTLHSTINSVEEQVFNDYQVRGWIARFNEKHLYTQAWYLDQVLYKVKSFLREMEICEQNIKTEMQTVFYNDTVAEFVYVYVKPTLKRLEELSHRIDKLSELRVFPRRPFAVQEF
;
A
#
# COMPACT_ATOMS: atom_id res chain seq x y z
N ASP A 1 32.37 -22.84 55.23
CA ASP A 1 31.13 -22.70 54.46
C ASP A 1 30.70 -21.23 54.53
N PRO A 2 30.33 -20.52 53.43
CA PRO A 2 29.97 -19.07 53.51
C PRO A 2 28.80 -18.78 54.46
N THR A 3 28.12 -19.84 54.90
CA THR A 3 27.03 -19.86 55.86
C THR A 3 27.46 -19.63 57.32
N GLU A 4 28.74 -19.76 57.67
CA GLU A 4 29.20 -19.71 59.08
C GLU A 4 29.56 -18.31 59.62
N ILE A 5 29.65 -17.27 58.80
CA ILE A 5 30.22 -15.96 59.20
C ILE A 5 29.21 -14.82 59.25
N LEU A 6 28.09 -14.94 58.53
CA LEU A 6 27.11 -13.85 58.39
C LEU A 6 25.95 -14.03 59.37
N SER A 7 25.64 -13.00 60.15
CA SER A 7 24.41 -12.97 60.96
C SER A 7 23.16 -13.16 60.11
N LYS A 8 22.04 -13.57 60.71
CA LYS A 8 20.77 -13.78 59.98
C LYS A 8 20.35 -12.55 59.17
N ASP A 9 20.57 -11.34 59.71
CA ASP A 9 20.24 -10.08 59.06
C ASP A 9 21.20 -9.74 57.92
N GLU A 10 22.50 -10.07 58.04
CA GLU A 10 23.49 -9.89 56.96
C GLU A 10 23.28 -10.87 55.81
N HIS A 11 22.86 -12.10 56.10
CA HIS A 11 22.41 -13.06 55.08
C HIS A 11 21.19 -12.54 54.32
N LEU A 12 20.22 -11.95 55.02
CA LEU A 12 19.02 -11.41 54.40
C LEU A 12 19.36 -10.21 53.50
N MET A 13 20.27 -9.34 53.95
CA MET A 13 20.80 -8.22 53.17
C MET A 13 21.54 -8.69 51.91
N ALA A 14 22.40 -9.71 52.02
CA ALA A 14 23.13 -10.27 50.87
C ALA A 14 22.19 -10.85 49.82
N LYS A 15 21.15 -11.58 50.24
CA LYS A 15 20.09 -12.08 49.35
C LYS A 15 19.36 -10.93 48.64
N GLY A 16 19.00 -9.88 49.38
CA GLY A 16 18.34 -8.70 48.84
C GLY A 16 19.18 -7.98 47.78
N LEU A 17 20.49 -7.83 47.99
CA LEU A 17 21.40 -7.20 47.03
C LEU A 17 21.52 -8.02 45.73
N LEU A 18 21.65 -9.34 45.84
CA LEU A 18 21.70 -10.23 44.69
C LEU A 18 20.41 -10.18 43.86
N ILE A 19 19.25 -10.23 44.52
CA ILE A 19 17.95 -10.11 43.84
C ILE A 19 17.80 -8.72 43.18
N SER A 20 18.28 -7.66 43.83
CA SER A 20 18.24 -6.30 43.28
C SER A 20 19.00 -6.16 41.96
N VAL A 21 20.16 -6.81 41.83
CA VAL A 21 20.95 -6.78 40.58
C VAL A 21 20.23 -7.53 39.46
N ALA A 22 19.67 -8.71 39.73
CA ALA A 22 18.95 -9.49 38.72
C ALA A 22 17.67 -8.78 38.26
N PHE A 23 16.88 -8.25 39.19
CA PHE A 23 15.64 -7.53 38.85
C PHE A 23 15.96 -6.20 38.15
N GLY A 24 17.01 -5.50 38.58
CA GLY A 24 17.50 -4.29 37.94
C GLY A 24 17.93 -4.51 36.49
N ALA A 25 18.58 -5.64 36.19
CA ALA A 25 18.95 -5.99 34.82
C ALA A 25 17.72 -6.27 33.93
N ASN A 26 16.75 -7.02 34.44
CA ASN A 26 15.52 -7.34 33.70
C ASN A 26 14.65 -6.09 33.44
N ILE A 27 14.47 -5.23 34.45
CA ILE A 27 13.72 -3.97 34.31
C ILE A 27 14.50 -3.00 33.40
N GLY A 28 15.82 -2.89 33.56
CA GLY A 28 16.66 -2.00 32.77
C GLY A 28 16.66 -2.31 31.27
N GLY A 29 16.56 -3.59 30.89
CA GLY A 29 16.50 -4.05 29.50
C GLY A 29 15.31 -3.48 28.71
N ILE A 30 14.25 -3.06 29.39
CA ILE A 30 13.05 -2.46 28.79
C ILE A 30 13.32 -1.06 28.23
N GLY A 31 14.28 -0.33 28.81
CA GLY A 31 14.44 1.12 28.61
C GLY A 31 14.87 1.57 27.21
N THR A 32 15.44 0.68 26.40
CA THR A 32 15.85 0.98 25.01
C THR A 32 15.42 -0.14 24.06
N ILE A 33 15.27 0.18 22.77
CA ILE A 33 14.89 -0.81 21.75
C ILE A 33 15.91 -1.95 21.65
N THR A 34 17.20 -1.63 21.84
CA THR A 34 18.30 -2.62 21.81
C THR A 34 18.59 -3.26 23.17
N GLY A 35 17.84 -2.88 24.22
CA GLY A 35 18.11 -3.32 25.59
C GLY A 35 17.72 -4.78 25.86
N THR A 36 16.65 -5.27 25.21
CA THR A 36 16.21 -6.66 25.29
C THR A 36 15.78 -7.16 23.90
N PRO A 37 16.05 -8.44 23.55
CA PRO A 37 15.62 -8.98 22.27
C PRO A 37 14.10 -8.93 22.04
N SER A 38 13.28 -8.98 23.10
CA SER A 38 11.82 -8.86 22.96
C SER A 38 11.38 -7.54 22.32
N ASN A 39 12.08 -6.43 22.62
CA ASN A 39 11.78 -5.12 22.03
C ASN A 39 12.08 -5.12 20.52
N LEU A 40 13.14 -5.81 20.09
CA LEU A 40 13.47 -5.98 18.67
C LEU A 40 12.45 -6.88 17.96
N VAL A 41 11.95 -7.92 18.63
CA VAL A 41 10.87 -8.76 18.10
C VAL A 41 9.62 -7.93 17.86
N LEU A 42 9.22 -7.07 18.79
CA LEU A 42 8.10 -6.15 18.58
C LEU A 42 8.30 -5.27 17.34
N MET A 43 9.45 -4.61 17.20
CA MET A 43 9.73 -3.74 16.06
C MET A 43 9.71 -4.50 14.73
N GLY A 44 10.25 -5.72 14.71
CA GLY A 44 10.20 -6.59 13.53
C GLY A 44 8.77 -7.02 13.19
N GLN A 45 8.01 -7.46 14.18
CA GLN A 45 6.64 -7.96 14.01
C GLN A 45 5.66 -6.85 13.62
N ILE A 46 5.81 -5.62 14.13
CA ILE A 46 5.03 -4.46 13.68
C ILE A 46 5.22 -4.26 12.18
N LYS A 47 6.47 -4.27 11.71
CA LYS A 47 6.79 -4.05 10.29
C LYS A 47 6.26 -5.17 9.38
N GLU A 48 6.25 -6.40 9.88
CA GLU A 48 5.76 -7.57 9.13
C GLU A 48 4.22 -7.65 9.11
N ILE A 49 3.59 -7.49 10.27
CA ILE A 49 2.12 -7.61 10.43
C ILE A 49 1.43 -6.37 9.83
N PHE A 50 2.05 -5.19 9.97
CA PHE A 50 1.52 -3.92 9.50
C PHE A 50 2.55 -3.17 8.63
N PRO A 51 2.71 -3.54 7.34
CA PRO A 51 3.73 -2.98 6.46
C PRO A 51 3.53 -1.49 6.13
N LEU A 52 2.30 -0.98 6.26
CA LEU A 52 1.95 0.43 6.09
C LEU A 52 2.03 1.24 7.39
N ALA A 53 2.47 0.62 8.50
CA ALA A 53 2.43 1.25 9.81
C ALA A 53 3.48 2.34 9.99
N ASP A 54 3.06 3.59 9.85
CA ASP A 54 3.76 4.71 10.47
C ASP A 54 3.38 4.78 11.96
N THR A 55 4.03 3.94 12.77
CA THR A 55 3.74 3.82 14.21
C THR A 55 4.25 5.00 15.04
N GLY A 56 5.09 5.87 14.48
CA GLY A 56 5.81 6.89 15.25
C GLY A 56 6.83 6.32 16.26
N ILE A 57 7.02 4.99 16.32
CA ILE A 57 7.99 4.34 17.22
C ILE A 57 9.37 4.38 16.55
N ASN A 58 10.23 5.27 17.05
CA ASN A 58 11.64 5.36 16.74
C ASN A 58 12.44 5.22 18.05
N PHE A 59 13.78 5.25 17.95
CA PHE A 59 14.65 5.06 19.12
C PHE A 59 14.35 6.07 20.24
N ILE A 60 14.05 7.33 19.89
CA ILE A 60 13.73 8.39 20.86
C ILE A 60 12.35 8.18 21.46
N SER A 61 11.30 7.98 20.65
CA SER A 61 9.94 7.86 21.16
C SER A 61 9.78 6.61 22.02
N TRP A 62 10.48 5.52 21.71
CA TRP A 62 10.58 4.37 22.61
C TRP A 62 11.26 4.71 23.92
N MET A 63 12.37 5.45 23.92
CA MET A 63 13.04 5.86 25.16
C MET A 63 12.18 6.81 26.01
N VAL A 64 11.51 7.77 25.38
CA VAL A 64 10.58 8.72 26.05
C VAL A 64 9.40 7.96 26.67
N PHE A 65 8.96 6.89 26.02
CA PHE A 65 7.97 5.97 26.57
C PHE A 65 8.54 5.10 27.72
N ALA A 66 9.63 4.39 27.47
CA ALA A 66 10.10 3.31 28.34
C ALA A 66 10.91 3.77 29.55
N LEU A 67 11.65 4.89 29.47
CA LEU A 67 12.48 5.36 30.59
C LEU A 67 11.68 5.75 31.83
N PRO A 68 10.59 6.55 31.75
CA PRO A 68 9.79 6.86 32.93
C PRO A 68 9.17 5.60 33.56
N PHE A 69 8.78 4.64 32.72
CA PHE A 69 8.28 3.34 33.16
C PHE A 69 9.35 2.56 33.93
N VAL A 70 10.55 2.41 33.35
CA VAL A 70 11.69 1.71 33.96
C VAL A 70 12.09 2.33 35.29
N ILE A 71 12.20 3.66 35.36
CA ILE A 71 12.55 4.38 36.60
C ILE A 71 11.51 4.11 37.68
N THR A 72 10.22 4.17 37.32
CA THR A 72 9.13 3.92 38.27
C THR A 72 9.12 2.48 38.77
N CYS A 73 9.30 1.50 37.87
CA CYS A 73 9.40 0.09 38.21
C CYS A 73 10.63 -0.21 39.09
N LEU A 74 11.79 0.38 38.80
CA LEU A 74 13.00 0.23 39.61
C LEU A 74 12.78 0.80 41.01
N LEU A 75 12.18 1.99 41.14
CA LEU A 75 11.90 2.61 42.44
C LEU A 75 10.92 1.79 43.29
N ILE A 76 9.82 1.32 42.70
CA ILE A 76 8.81 0.53 43.42
C ILE A 76 9.36 -0.83 43.80
N THR A 77 10.02 -1.51 42.87
CA THR A 77 10.67 -2.80 43.14
C THR A 77 11.75 -2.65 44.22
N TRP A 78 12.53 -1.56 44.19
CA TRP A 78 13.50 -1.26 45.23
C TRP A 78 12.84 -1.07 46.60
N LEU A 79 11.74 -0.30 46.69
CA LEU A 79 11.00 -0.14 47.94
C LEU A 79 10.48 -1.47 48.48
N THR A 80 9.94 -2.32 47.62
CA THR A 80 9.49 -3.68 47.98
C THR A 80 10.62 -4.53 48.51
N LEU A 81 11.79 -4.52 47.84
CA LEU A 81 12.98 -5.23 48.31
C LEU A 81 13.50 -4.65 49.63
N VAL A 82 13.43 -3.32 49.83
CA VAL A 82 13.80 -2.66 51.10
C VAL A 82 12.92 -3.15 52.25
N LEU A 83 11.62 -3.24 52.03
CA LEU A 83 10.67 -3.71 53.05
C LEU A 83 10.85 -5.20 53.40
N ILE A 84 11.24 -6.03 52.44
CA ILE A 84 11.40 -7.48 52.62
C ILE A 84 12.79 -7.84 53.17
N PHE A 85 13.86 -7.32 52.56
CA PHE A 85 15.23 -7.76 52.82
C PHE A 85 16.07 -6.77 53.63
N PHE A 86 15.77 -5.47 53.59
CA PHE A 86 16.63 -4.43 54.17
C PHE A 86 16.05 -3.75 55.42
N ARG A 87 14.89 -4.19 55.94
CA ARG A 87 14.23 -3.59 57.12
C ARG A 87 15.10 -3.58 58.37
N ASN A 88 15.94 -4.61 58.56
CA ASN A 88 16.90 -4.74 59.65
C ASN A 88 18.35 -4.67 59.13
N ALA A 89 18.58 -3.98 58.01
CA ALA A 89 19.91 -3.92 57.42
C ALA A 89 20.94 -3.40 58.44
N SER A 90 22.04 -4.15 58.58
CA SER A 90 23.18 -3.76 59.41
C SER A 90 23.66 -2.36 59.00
N LYS A 91 24.01 -1.51 59.96
CA LYS A 91 24.53 -0.14 59.73
C LYS A 91 25.89 -0.10 59.00
N GLY A 92 26.37 -1.25 58.53
CA GLY A 92 27.62 -1.43 57.81
C GLY A 92 28.78 -1.67 58.77
N HIS A 93 29.55 -2.73 58.51
CA HIS A 93 30.83 -2.97 59.18
C HIS A 93 31.93 -2.13 58.50
N THR A 94 32.75 -1.44 59.30
CA THR A 94 33.90 -0.63 58.82
C THR A 94 34.83 -1.45 57.94
N ALA A 95 35.09 -2.71 58.28
CA ALA A 95 35.90 -3.63 57.49
C ALA A 95 35.37 -3.86 56.05
N ILE A 96 34.05 -3.89 55.84
CA ILE A 96 33.45 -4.07 54.51
C ILE A 96 33.59 -2.79 53.69
N LYS A 97 33.40 -1.64 54.33
CA LYS A 97 33.59 -0.32 53.72
C LYS A 97 35.04 -0.11 53.28
N ASP A 98 35.99 -0.54 54.10
CA ASP A 98 37.41 -0.46 53.80
C ASP A 98 37.79 -1.44 52.68
N THR A 99 37.20 -2.65 52.66
CA THR A 99 37.37 -3.61 51.55
C THR A 99 36.81 -3.07 50.23
N LEU A 100 35.63 -2.43 50.23
CA LEU A 100 35.04 -1.82 49.03
C LEU A 100 35.88 -0.63 48.53
N ARG A 101 36.41 0.18 49.45
CA ARG A 101 37.35 1.27 49.12
C ARG A 101 38.63 0.71 48.53
N GLN A 102 39.21 -0.31 49.13
CA GLN A 102 40.39 -0.99 48.60
C GLN A 102 40.13 -1.52 47.17
N LYS A 103 38.99 -2.18 46.93
CA LYS A 103 38.63 -2.66 45.59
C LYS A 103 38.38 -1.54 44.58
N TYR A 104 37.88 -0.39 45.03
CA TYR A 104 37.71 0.80 44.21
C TYR A 104 39.05 1.45 43.87
N ASP A 105 39.95 1.54 44.85
CA ASP A 105 41.30 2.10 44.70
C ASP A 105 42.22 1.18 43.86
N GLU A 106 41.91 -0.13 43.81
CA GLU A 106 42.55 -1.12 42.92
C GLU A 106 42.08 -1.02 41.45
N LEU A 107 41.05 -0.21 41.13
CA LEU A 107 40.60 -0.05 39.74
C LEU A 107 41.65 0.69 38.90
N PRO A 108 42.09 0.14 37.76
CA PRO A 108 43.08 0.78 36.92
C PRO A 108 42.54 2.08 36.30
N ASN A 109 43.45 3.01 36.01
CA ASN A 109 43.12 4.20 35.22
C ASN A 109 42.56 3.78 33.85
N LEU A 110 41.55 4.51 33.37
CA LEU A 110 40.89 4.27 32.08
C LEU A 110 41.93 4.15 30.96
N SER A 111 41.93 3.00 30.27
CA SER A 111 42.81 2.75 29.12
C SER A 111 42.37 3.57 27.90
N PHE A 112 43.30 3.82 26.98
CA PHE A 112 42.99 4.49 25.71
C PHE A 112 41.87 3.77 24.93
N ALA A 113 41.85 2.43 24.96
CA ALA A 113 40.81 1.63 24.32
C ALA A 113 39.44 1.84 24.97
N GLU A 114 39.35 1.89 26.30
CA GLU A 114 38.09 2.16 27.01
C GLU A 114 37.57 3.57 26.74
N VAL A 115 38.46 4.58 26.69
CA VAL A 115 38.10 5.96 26.33
C VAL A 115 37.63 6.01 24.87
N GLY A 116 38.34 5.37 23.95
CA GLY A 116 37.98 5.31 22.53
C GLY A 116 36.64 4.63 22.28
N VAL A 117 36.39 3.49 22.93
CA VAL A 117 35.10 2.78 22.87
C VAL A 117 33.98 3.61 23.49
N SER A 118 34.24 4.29 24.61
CA SER A 118 33.25 5.17 25.27
C SER A 118 32.87 6.35 24.36
N ILE A 119 33.84 6.97 23.69
CA ILE A 119 33.58 8.05 22.71
C ILE A 119 32.77 7.51 21.53
N CYS A 120 33.15 6.35 20.95
CA CYS A 120 32.40 5.74 19.85
C CYS A 120 30.97 5.38 20.26
N PHE A 121 30.78 4.88 21.49
CA PHE A 121 29.47 4.56 22.04
C PHE A 121 28.62 5.81 22.25
N LEU A 122 29.20 6.90 22.76
CA LEU A 122 28.52 8.20 22.88
C LEU A 122 28.15 8.79 21.51
N ILE A 123 29.04 8.68 20.52
CA ILE A 123 28.75 9.07 19.13
C ILE A 123 27.61 8.23 18.57
N LEU A 124 27.63 6.90 18.76
CA LEU A 124 26.58 5.99 18.31
C LEU A 124 25.23 6.33 18.96
N LEU A 125 25.20 6.53 20.28
CA LEU A 125 23.99 6.95 20.99
C LEU A 125 23.48 8.29 20.48
N THR A 126 24.38 9.26 20.27
CA THR A 126 24.03 10.57 19.71
C THR A 126 23.45 10.42 18.31
N LEU A 127 24.06 9.60 17.45
CA LEU A 127 23.58 9.31 16.10
C LEU A 127 22.27 8.54 16.08
N TRP A 128 22.02 7.62 17.02
CA TRP A 128 20.72 6.95 17.15
C TRP A 128 19.62 7.91 17.59
N ILE A 129 19.96 8.86 18.46
CA ILE A 129 19.07 9.96 18.85
C ILE A 129 18.86 10.93 17.66
N THR A 130 19.88 11.23 16.87
CA THR A 130 19.79 12.18 15.74
C THR A 130 19.57 11.53 14.37
N ARG A 131 19.18 10.25 14.33
CA ARG A 131 19.04 9.46 13.09
C ARG A 131 17.90 9.95 12.19
N ASP A 132 16.86 10.53 12.78
CA ASP A 132 15.67 11.04 12.06
C ASP A 132 15.11 12.31 12.73
N PRO A 133 15.80 13.46 12.65
CA PRO A 133 15.30 14.71 13.24
C PRO A 133 14.29 15.42 12.32
N TYR A 134 13.85 14.80 11.20
CA TYR A 134 13.06 15.43 10.13
C TYR A 134 13.70 16.68 9.47
N VAL A 135 14.98 16.99 9.74
CA VAL A 135 15.66 18.20 9.21
C VAL A 135 16.77 17.91 8.17
N VAL A 136 17.39 16.72 8.13
CA VAL A 136 18.50 16.45 7.18
C VAL A 136 18.50 15.00 6.67
N PRO A 137 18.43 14.77 5.35
CA PRO A 137 18.57 13.43 4.75
C PRO A 137 20.05 13.01 4.73
N GLY A 138 20.39 11.96 5.50
CA GLY A 138 21.76 11.47 5.64
C GLY A 138 22.25 10.67 4.43
N LYS A 139 23.36 11.10 3.81
CA LYS A 139 24.13 10.32 2.83
C LYS A 139 25.18 9.47 3.56
N SER A 140 25.09 8.15 3.50
CA SER A 140 26.17 7.27 3.96
C SER A 140 27.08 6.89 2.78
N LYS A 141 28.33 7.36 2.82
CA LYS A 141 29.44 6.87 1.99
C LYS A 141 30.22 5.82 2.78
N ASN A 142 30.70 4.80 2.08
CA ASN A 142 31.52 3.72 2.61
C ASN A 142 32.76 4.26 3.36
N ILE A 143 32.79 4.05 4.68
CA ILE A 143 33.96 4.24 5.55
C ILE A 143 34.40 2.84 6.00
N GLU A 144 35.71 2.62 6.09
CA GLU A 144 36.30 1.37 6.58
C GLU A 144 35.86 1.06 8.02
N THR A 145 35.58 -0.22 8.29
CA THR A 145 34.90 -0.68 9.50
C THR A 145 35.84 -0.79 10.69
N LEU A 146 35.47 -0.16 11.82
CA LEU A 146 36.19 -0.22 13.10
C LEU A 146 36.22 -1.62 13.75
N LEU A 147 35.30 -2.51 13.37
CA LEU A 147 35.16 -3.87 13.89
C LEU A 147 35.50 -4.87 12.77
N ASP A 148 36.40 -5.80 13.05
CA ASP A 148 36.71 -6.88 12.13
C ASP A 148 35.57 -7.91 12.07
N TRP A 149 35.38 -8.51 10.89
CA TRP A 149 34.30 -9.47 10.66
C TRP A 149 34.38 -10.68 11.59
N LYS A 150 35.57 -11.11 12.03
CA LYS A 150 35.70 -12.25 12.95
C LYS A 150 35.12 -11.90 14.32
N THR A 151 35.40 -10.71 14.83
CA THR A 151 34.80 -10.21 16.08
C THR A 151 33.29 -10.04 15.96
N VAL A 152 32.78 -9.50 14.85
CA VAL A 152 31.34 -9.41 14.60
C VAL A 152 30.73 -10.80 14.54
N GLN A 153 31.22 -11.70 13.69
CA GLN A 153 30.69 -13.04 13.56
C GLN A 153 30.69 -13.81 14.89
N ALA A 154 31.72 -13.65 15.73
CA ALA A 154 31.81 -14.34 17.01
C ALA A 154 30.88 -13.77 18.10
N LYS A 155 30.66 -12.44 18.12
CA LYS A 155 29.88 -11.76 19.16
C LYS A 155 28.46 -11.38 18.74
N PHE A 156 28.15 -11.44 17.44
CA PHE A 156 26.85 -11.09 16.91
C PHE A 156 25.83 -12.19 17.29
N PRO A 157 24.68 -11.81 17.85
CA PRO A 157 23.71 -12.79 18.36
C PRO A 157 22.90 -13.37 17.20
N TRP A 158 23.49 -14.29 16.43
CA TRP A 158 22.85 -14.97 15.28
C TRP A 158 21.53 -15.63 15.64
N SER A 159 21.41 -16.11 16.89
CA SER A 159 20.17 -16.67 17.43
C SER A 159 19.01 -15.67 17.39
N VAL A 160 19.25 -14.37 17.62
CA VAL A 160 18.22 -13.33 17.54
C VAL A 160 17.76 -13.15 16.09
N VAL A 161 18.67 -13.14 15.12
CA VAL A 161 18.31 -13.02 13.69
C VAL A 161 17.53 -14.23 13.21
N LEU A 162 17.98 -15.45 13.56
CA LEU A 162 17.25 -16.67 13.23
C LEU A 162 15.89 -16.75 13.92
N LEU A 163 15.79 -16.24 15.16
CA LEU A 163 14.53 -16.20 15.90
C LEU A 163 13.55 -15.14 15.37
N LEU A 164 14.06 -13.98 14.90
CA LEU A 164 13.26 -13.01 14.15
C LEU A 164 12.70 -13.64 12.87
N GLY A 165 13.56 -14.32 12.10
CA GLY A 165 13.14 -15.09 10.91
C GLY A 165 12.12 -16.18 11.22
N GLY A 166 12.31 -16.93 12.32
CA GLY A 166 11.35 -17.92 12.80
C GLY A 166 10.03 -17.31 13.26
N GLY A 167 10.06 -16.12 13.86
CA GLY A 167 8.87 -15.34 14.22
C GLY A 167 8.08 -14.89 12.99
N PHE A 168 8.76 -14.45 11.93
CA PHE A 168 8.11 -14.12 10.65
C PHE A 168 7.50 -15.34 9.97
N ALA A 169 8.22 -16.47 9.94
CA ALA A 169 7.70 -17.72 9.42
C ALA A 169 6.48 -18.23 10.21
N MET A 170 6.47 -18.06 11.53
CA MET A 170 5.33 -18.41 12.39
C MET A 170 4.13 -17.47 12.14
N ALA A 171 4.35 -16.16 12.04
CA ALA A 171 3.29 -15.20 11.71
C ALA A 171 2.65 -15.51 10.34
N ALA A 172 3.48 -15.81 9.33
CA ALA A 172 3.01 -16.27 8.02
C ALA A 172 2.24 -17.60 8.13
N GLY A 173 2.73 -18.58 8.90
CA GLY A 173 2.05 -19.85 9.13
C GLY A 173 0.69 -19.70 9.85
N VAL A 174 0.57 -18.78 10.81
CA VAL A 174 -0.70 -18.47 11.50
C VAL A 174 -1.70 -17.79 10.56
N LYS A 175 -1.22 -17.01 9.59
CA LYS A 175 -2.04 -16.39 8.53
C LYS A 175 -2.51 -17.43 7.51
N GLU A 176 -1.61 -18.20 6.92
CA GLU A 176 -1.91 -19.23 5.91
C GLU A 176 -2.80 -20.36 6.44
N SER A 177 -2.63 -20.74 7.72
CA SER A 177 -3.47 -21.77 8.35
C SER A 177 -4.88 -21.29 8.71
N ASN A 178 -5.22 -20.01 8.48
CA ASN A 178 -6.43 -19.36 8.98
C ASN A 178 -6.62 -19.49 10.51
N LEU A 179 -5.55 -19.80 11.25
CA LEU A 179 -5.60 -19.88 12.71
C LEU A 179 -5.87 -18.50 13.31
N SER A 180 -5.33 -17.44 12.70
CA SER A 180 -5.65 -16.03 12.99
C SER A 180 -7.16 -15.77 12.97
N TYR A 181 -7.85 -16.18 11.92
CA TYR A 181 -9.30 -16.03 11.78
C TYR A 181 -10.09 -16.81 12.85
N ARG A 182 -9.70 -18.07 13.14
CA ARG A 182 -10.36 -18.90 14.17
C ARG A 182 -10.13 -18.38 15.59
N ILE A 183 -8.94 -17.86 15.88
CA ILE A 183 -8.67 -17.15 17.13
C ILE A 183 -9.57 -15.93 17.20
N GLY A 184 -9.65 -15.11 16.15
CA GLY A 184 -10.58 -13.98 16.06
C GLY A 184 -12.04 -14.34 16.37
N GLU A 185 -12.58 -15.41 15.78
CA GLU A 185 -13.95 -15.90 16.06
C GLU A 185 -14.14 -16.34 17.52
N THR A 186 -13.16 -17.05 18.09
CA THR A 186 -13.20 -17.48 19.49
C THR A 186 -13.14 -16.27 20.44
N MET A 187 -12.44 -15.21 20.03
CA MET A 187 -12.26 -14.00 20.82
C MET A 187 -13.45 -13.02 20.72
N GLN A 188 -14.39 -13.19 19.78
CA GLN A 188 -15.67 -12.47 19.82
C GLN A 188 -16.46 -12.75 21.11
N LEU A 189 -16.28 -13.94 21.72
CA LEU A 189 -16.85 -14.26 23.03
C LEU A 189 -16.28 -13.39 24.17
N LEU A 190 -15.09 -12.81 23.99
CA LEU A 190 -14.43 -11.93 24.97
C LEU A 190 -14.83 -10.45 24.85
N GLN A 191 -15.58 -10.04 23.81
CA GLN A 191 -16.12 -8.66 23.71
C GLN A 191 -17.01 -8.26 24.90
N ILE A 192 -17.46 -9.22 25.70
CA ILE A 192 -18.21 -8.99 26.95
C ILE A 192 -17.34 -8.29 28.01
N PHE A 193 -16.02 -8.48 27.98
CA PHE A 193 -15.11 -7.90 28.96
C PHE A 193 -14.59 -6.53 28.52
N PRO A 194 -14.42 -5.57 29.44
CA PRO A 194 -13.78 -4.29 29.13
C PRO A 194 -12.38 -4.50 28.57
N VAL A 195 -11.98 -3.68 27.59
CA VAL A 195 -10.68 -3.75 26.90
C VAL A 195 -9.50 -3.78 27.88
N ASN A 196 -9.58 -3.02 28.97
CA ASN A 196 -8.53 -2.97 30.01
C ASN A 196 -8.38 -4.30 30.75
N VAL A 197 -9.47 -5.07 30.91
CA VAL A 197 -9.45 -6.40 31.51
C VAL A 197 -8.78 -7.39 30.55
N ILE A 198 -9.07 -7.30 29.25
CA ILE A 198 -8.42 -8.13 28.22
C ILE A 198 -6.91 -7.85 28.19
N MET A 199 -6.51 -6.58 28.21
CA MET A 199 -5.10 -6.18 28.31
C MET A 199 -4.43 -6.77 29.56
N ALA A 200 -5.09 -6.69 30.72
CA ALA A 200 -4.57 -7.26 31.96
C ALA A 200 -4.40 -8.78 31.86
N ILE A 201 -5.37 -9.49 31.28
CA ILE A 201 -5.30 -10.93 31.02
C ILE A 201 -4.09 -11.26 30.13
N CYS A 202 -3.91 -10.54 29.02
CA CYS A 202 -2.76 -10.72 28.13
C CYS A 202 -1.43 -10.53 28.87
N ILE A 203 -1.30 -9.47 29.67
CA ILE A 203 -0.10 -9.18 30.47
C ILE A 203 0.20 -10.34 31.43
N TYR A 204 -0.78 -10.79 32.23
CA TYR A 204 -0.54 -11.83 33.23
C TYR A 204 -0.30 -13.22 32.62
N ILE A 205 -0.92 -13.54 31.48
CA ILE A 205 -0.61 -14.76 30.73
C ILE A 205 0.82 -14.72 30.20
N THR A 206 1.25 -13.60 29.61
CA THR A 206 2.61 -13.44 29.11
C THR A 206 3.63 -13.51 30.23
N ILE A 207 3.36 -12.85 31.36
CA ILE A 207 4.17 -12.91 32.58
C ILE A 207 4.33 -14.36 33.08
N PHE A 208 3.23 -15.11 33.13
CA PHE A 208 3.26 -16.49 33.60
C PHE A 208 4.13 -17.35 32.68
N LEU A 209 3.94 -17.22 31.37
CA LEU A 209 4.67 -18.01 30.38
C LEU A 209 6.14 -17.64 30.29
N THR A 210 6.52 -16.36 30.43
CA THR A 210 7.92 -15.95 30.38
C THR A 210 8.75 -16.42 31.57
N ASN A 211 8.11 -16.94 32.63
CA ASN A 211 8.83 -17.60 33.72
C ASN A 211 9.25 -19.04 33.36
N ILE A 212 8.64 -19.63 32.33
CA ILE A 212 8.86 -21.02 31.89
C ILE A 212 9.56 -21.06 30.51
N CYS A 213 9.24 -20.10 29.65
CA CYS A 213 9.79 -19.92 28.31
C CYS A 213 10.74 -18.72 28.25
N SER A 214 11.63 -18.68 27.27
CA SER A 214 12.50 -17.51 27.11
C SER A 214 11.70 -16.26 26.70
N ASN A 215 12.14 -15.09 27.16
CA ASN A 215 11.49 -13.80 26.91
C ASN A 215 11.21 -13.59 25.41
N THR A 216 12.20 -13.88 24.57
CA THR A 216 12.12 -13.69 23.12
C THR A 216 11.16 -14.66 22.45
N VAL A 217 11.12 -15.93 22.88
CA VAL A 217 10.16 -16.92 22.35
C VAL A 217 8.74 -16.55 22.75
N THR A 218 8.55 -16.12 24.00
CA THR A 218 7.24 -15.68 24.49
C THR A 218 6.75 -14.47 23.70
N ALA A 219 7.61 -13.47 23.44
CA ALA A 219 7.28 -12.32 22.61
C ALA A 219 6.91 -12.72 21.17
N SER A 220 7.71 -13.59 20.52
CA SER A 220 7.44 -14.03 19.14
C SER A 220 6.13 -14.80 18.97
N ILE A 221 5.67 -15.51 20.00
CA ILE A 221 4.40 -16.25 19.98
C ILE A 221 3.22 -15.31 20.24
N PHE A 222 3.31 -14.46 21.27
CA PHE A 222 2.15 -13.71 21.74
C PHE A 222 1.91 -12.40 20.99
N ILE A 223 2.95 -11.70 20.52
CA ILE A 223 2.79 -10.42 19.82
C ILE A 223 1.88 -10.55 18.58
N PRO A 224 2.05 -11.55 17.70
CA PRO A 224 1.13 -11.75 16.57
C PRO A 224 -0.29 -12.05 17.00
N ILE A 225 -0.47 -12.89 18.03
CA ILE A 225 -1.79 -13.27 18.54
C ILE A 225 -2.54 -12.05 19.08
N VAL A 226 -1.87 -11.20 19.87
CA VAL A 226 -2.52 -10.01 20.42
C VAL A 226 -2.70 -8.90 19.38
N ALA A 227 -1.89 -8.87 18.32
CA ALA A 227 -2.09 -7.98 17.18
C ALA A 227 -3.35 -8.35 16.39
N GLU A 228 -3.57 -9.64 16.14
CA GLU A 228 -4.81 -10.14 15.53
C GLU A 228 -6.02 -9.91 16.44
N LEU A 229 -5.85 -10.07 17.76
CA LEU A 229 -6.89 -9.75 18.73
C LEU A 229 -7.26 -8.26 18.69
N ALA A 230 -6.28 -7.37 18.62
CA ALA A 230 -6.53 -5.93 18.49
C ALA A 230 -7.31 -5.59 17.22
N LYS A 231 -6.93 -6.19 16.08
CA LYS A 231 -7.67 -6.04 14.82
C LYS A 231 -9.11 -6.54 14.94
N SER A 232 -9.30 -7.71 15.55
CA SER A 232 -10.63 -8.33 15.74
C SER A 232 -11.54 -7.53 16.67
N LEU A 233 -10.95 -6.83 17.66
CA LEU A 233 -11.67 -5.97 18.60
C LEU A 233 -11.80 -4.52 18.12
N GLU A 234 -11.21 -4.17 16.98
CA GLU A 234 -11.18 -2.81 16.43
C GLU A 234 -10.51 -1.80 17.36
N ILE A 235 -9.33 -2.18 17.87
CA ILE A 235 -8.55 -1.37 18.82
C ILE A 235 -7.16 -1.16 18.23
N HIS A 236 -6.53 -0.05 18.60
CA HIS A 236 -5.16 0.24 18.20
C HIS A 236 -4.23 -0.96 18.50
N PRO A 237 -3.52 -1.55 17.51
CA PRO A 237 -2.70 -2.76 17.72
C PRO A 237 -1.63 -2.63 18.81
N LEU A 238 -0.96 -1.49 18.87
CA LEU A 238 0.01 -1.16 19.93
C LEU A 238 -0.57 -1.24 21.35
N TYR A 239 -1.89 -1.08 21.53
CA TYR A 239 -2.55 -1.17 22.84
C TYR A 239 -2.36 -2.53 23.51
N PHE A 240 -2.23 -3.62 22.73
CA PHE A 240 -1.90 -4.94 23.27
C PHE A 240 -0.45 -5.36 23.00
N MET A 241 0.12 -4.99 21.84
CA MET A 241 1.48 -5.43 21.47
C MET A 241 2.57 -4.87 22.40
N ILE A 242 2.50 -3.59 22.77
CA ILE A 242 3.46 -2.96 23.68
C ILE A 242 3.42 -3.63 25.07
N PRO A 243 2.27 -3.71 25.78
CA PRO A 243 2.25 -4.31 27.11
C PRO A 243 2.62 -5.79 27.11
N THR A 244 2.28 -6.56 26.07
CA THR A 244 2.75 -7.94 25.92
C THR A 244 4.27 -8.01 25.78
N THR A 245 4.88 -7.07 25.05
CA THR A 245 6.35 -7.00 24.94
C THR A 245 7.00 -6.67 26.28
N LEU A 246 6.45 -5.70 27.02
CA LEU A 246 6.92 -5.36 28.36
C LEU A 246 6.80 -6.54 29.32
N ALA A 247 5.63 -7.20 29.32
CA ALA A 247 5.33 -8.38 30.14
C ALA A 247 6.31 -9.54 29.88
N SER A 248 6.75 -9.73 28.63
CA SER A 248 7.75 -10.77 28.29
C SER A 248 9.12 -10.53 28.92
N SER A 249 9.40 -9.33 29.44
CA SER A 249 10.65 -9.03 30.15
C SER A 249 10.49 -9.07 31.68
N MET A 250 9.28 -9.25 32.19
CA MET A 250 8.93 -9.26 33.62
C MET A 250 9.03 -10.66 34.24
N ALA A 251 10.16 -11.33 33.99
CA ALA A 251 10.43 -12.70 34.40
C ALA A 251 11.23 -12.74 35.72
N PHE A 252 10.56 -12.51 36.86
CA PHE A 252 11.22 -12.33 38.16
C PHE A 252 11.19 -13.56 39.08
N SER A 253 10.29 -14.52 38.85
CA SER A 253 9.92 -15.53 39.85
C SER A 253 10.83 -16.75 39.89
N LEU A 254 11.37 -17.20 38.74
CA LEU A 254 12.17 -18.42 38.67
C LEU A 254 13.64 -18.14 38.29
N PRO A 255 14.61 -18.89 38.88
CA PRO A 255 16.03 -18.76 38.54
C PRO A 255 16.32 -19.01 37.06
N VAL A 256 15.63 -19.98 36.47
CA VAL A 256 15.82 -20.42 35.08
C VAL A 256 15.20 -19.43 34.07
N ALA A 257 14.34 -18.52 34.52
CA ALA A 257 13.56 -17.67 33.64
C ALA A 257 14.42 -16.71 32.80
N THR A 258 15.49 -16.16 33.38
CA THR A 258 16.40 -15.25 32.67
C THR A 258 17.86 -15.47 33.07
N PRO A 259 18.84 -15.14 32.20
CA PRO A 259 20.26 -15.24 32.54
C PRO A 259 20.66 -14.45 33.80
N PRO A 260 20.21 -13.20 34.02
CA PRO A 260 20.52 -12.46 35.26
C PRO A 260 20.07 -13.21 36.52
N ASN A 261 18.87 -13.80 36.49
CA ASN A 261 18.33 -14.61 37.58
C ASN A 261 19.20 -15.85 37.86
N SER A 262 19.63 -16.55 36.81
CA SER A 262 20.50 -17.72 36.92
C SER A 262 21.88 -17.38 37.47
N ILE A 263 22.47 -16.24 37.05
CA ILE A 263 23.79 -15.78 37.51
C ILE A 263 23.77 -15.52 39.02
N VAL A 264 22.75 -14.82 39.53
CA VAL A 264 22.67 -14.53 40.97
C VAL A 264 22.34 -15.77 41.79
N PHE A 265 21.54 -16.70 41.23
CA PHE A 265 21.23 -17.97 41.89
C PHE A 265 22.47 -18.89 41.99
N ALA A 266 23.36 -18.85 41.00
CA ALA A 266 24.62 -19.59 41.00
C ALA A 266 25.60 -19.16 42.12
N SER A 267 25.35 -18.04 42.80
CA SER A 267 26.11 -17.63 44.00
C SER A 267 25.99 -18.61 45.18
N GLY A 268 24.98 -19.49 45.18
CA GLY A 268 24.72 -20.45 46.26
C GLY A 268 24.06 -19.85 47.51
N LEU A 269 23.88 -18.52 47.57
CA LEU A 269 23.29 -17.82 48.72
C LEU A 269 21.75 -17.73 48.65
N LEU A 270 21.15 -17.88 47.46
CA LEU A 270 19.72 -17.75 47.23
C LEU A 270 19.02 -19.11 47.23
N ARG A 271 17.87 -19.20 47.90
CA ARG A 271 16.94 -20.34 47.73
C ARG A 271 15.89 -20.00 46.69
N VAL A 272 15.34 -21.03 46.03
CA VAL A 272 14.26 -20.86 45.05
C VAL A 272 13.07 -20.14 45.68
N THR A 273 12.74 -20.43 46.94
CA THR A 273 11.66 -19.78 47.68
C THR A 273 11.89 -18.28 47.88
N ASP A 274 13.13 -17.87 48.18
CA ASP A 274 13.47 -16.46 48.43
C ASP A 274 13.22 -15.63 47.17
N MET A 275 13.58 -16.20 46.02
CA MET A 275 13.40 -15.59 44.71
C MET A 275 11.95 -15.65 44.23
N LEU A 276 11.23 -16.76 44.49
CA LEU A 276 9.84 -16.94 44.11
C LEU A 276 8.93 -15.91 44.79
N PHE A 277 9.07 -15.71 46.11
CA PHE A 277 8.24 -14.76 46.85
C PHE A 277 8.52 -13.31 46.43
N ALA A 278 9.80 -12.91 46.38
CA ALA A 278 10.18 -11.58 45.95
C ALA A 278 9.78 -11.32 44.48
N GLY A 279 9.93 -12.33 43.63
CA GLY A 279 9.62 -12.26 42.21
C GLY A 279 8.13 -12.15 41.94
N ILE A 280 7.26 -12.89 42.63
CA ILE A 280 5.80 -12.77 42.47
C ILE A 280 5.33 -11.35 42.82
N LEU A 281 5.84 -10.77 43.91
CA LEU A 281 5.49 -9.38 44.29
C LEU A 281 5.95 -8.38 43.24
N ALA A 282 7.23 -8.44 42.84
CA ALA A 282 7.77 -7.56 41.80
C ALA A 282 7.01 -7.71 40.47
N THR A 283 6.59 -8.92 40.12
CA THR A 283 5.82 -9.22 38.92
C THR A 283 4.42 -8.60 38.96
N ILE A 284 3.71 -8.72 40.08
CA ILE A 284 2.38 -8.12 40.25
C ILE A 284 2.48 -6.60 40.20
N GLU A 285 3.45 -6.01 40.91
CA GLU A 285 3.68 -4.56 40.93
C GLU A 285 4.03 -4.02 39.54
N CYS A 286 5.00 -4.62 38.85
CA CYS A 286 5.38 -4.23 37.49
C CYS A 286 4.23 -4.42 36.49
N GLY A 287 3.43 -5.49 36.64
CA GLY A 287 2.25 -5.73 35.79
C GLY A 287 1.16 -4.68 35.99
N LEU A 288 0.86 -4.30 37.23
CA LEU A 288 -0.10 -3.24 37.55
C LEU A 288 0.39 -1.87 37.04
N LEU A 289 1.69 -1.59 37.19
CA LEU A 289 2.31 -0.39 36.63
C LEU A 289 2.21 -0.38 35.12
N ALA A 290 2.45 -1.50 34.44
CA ALA A 290 2.33 -1.58 32.98
C ALA A 290 0.90 -1.26 32.53
N ILE A 291 -0.12 -1.79 33.21
CA ILE A 291 -1.53 -1.46 32.95
C ILE A 291 -1.79 0.04 33.12
N LEU A 292 -1.39 0.61 34.26
CA LEU A 292 -1.59 2.03 34.54
C LEU A 292 -0.89 2.93 33.51
N PHE A 293 0.34 2.56 33.15
CA PHE A 293 1.17 3.33 32.23
C PHE A 293 0.66 3.25 30.80
N MET A 294 0.09 2.11 30.39
CA MET A 294 -0.59 1.97 29.10
C MET A 294 -1.84 2.85 29.01
N ILE A 295 -2.67 2.86 30.06
CA ILE A 295 -3.90 3.67 30.11
C ILE A 295 -3.61 5.18 30.14
N THR A 296 -2.45 5.59 30.67
CA THR A 296 -2.11 7.01 30.87
C THR A 296 -1.04 7.51 29.89
N TRP A 297 0.24 7.19 30.13
CA TRP A 297 1.39 7.75 29.41
C TRP A 297 1.50 7.23 27.98
N ALA A 298 1.30 5.93 27.76
CA ALA A 298 1.36 5.35 26.42
C ALA A 298 0.25 5.90 25.53
N ASN A 299 -0.95 6.02 26.09
CA ASN A 299 -2.10 6.57 25.39
C ASN A 299 -1.88 8.04 24.98
N TYR A 300 -1.26 8.85 25.86
CA TYR A 300 -0.87 10.21 25.54
C TYR A 300 0.18 10.32 24.42
N LEU A 301 1.19 9.44 24.43
CA LEU A 301 2.30 9.49 23.45
C LEU A 301 1.94 8.94 22.07
N PHE A 302 1.13 7.88 22.01
CA PHE A 302 0.86 7.13 20.78
C PHE A 302 -0.60 7.27 20.30
N GLU A 303 -1.42 8.10 20.93
CA GLU A 303 -2.85 8.28 20.63
C GLU A 303 -3.62 6.93 20.54
N LEU A 304 -3.39 6.04 21.51
CA LEU A 304 -3.91 4.65 21.47
C LEU A 304 -5.45 4.55 21.52
N ASP A 305 -6.13 5.65 21.85
CA ASP A 305 -7.58 5.82 21.80
C ASP A 305 -8.17 5.75 20.39
N LYS A 306 -7.35 6.03 19.36
CA LYS A 306 -7.78 6.07 17.97
C LYS A 306 -7.23 4.86 17.23
N VAL A 307 -8.09 4.19 16.46
CA VAL A 307 -7.61 3.11 15.60
C VAL A 307 -6.97 3.72 14.36
N PRO A 308 -5.68 3.45 14.09
CA PRO A 308 -5.00 4.06 12.96
C PRO A 308 -5.38 3.36 11.65
N LEU A 309 -5.43 4.12 10.55
CA LEU A 309 -5.80 3.60 9.23
C LEU A 309 -4.82 2.51 8.74
N TRP A 310 -3.55 2.57 9.14
CA TRP A 310 -2.56 1.55 8.81
C TRP A 310 -2.79 0.19 9.48
N ALA A 311 -3.66 0.11 10.51
CA ALA A 311 -3.99 -1.15 11.16
C ALA A 311 -4.85 -2.08 10.28
N TYR A 312 -5.38 -1.55 9.17
CA TYR A 312 -6.27 -2.24 8.25
C TYR A 312 -5.65 -2.35 6.86
N THR A 313 -5.99 -3.41 6.15
CA THR A 313 -5.65 -3.53 4.72
C THR A 313 -6.50 -2.59 3.86
N PRO A 314 -6.04 -2.17 2.67
CA PRO A 314 -6.83 -1.36 1.75
C PRO A 314 -8.21 -1.97 1.43
N ALA A 315 -8.31 -3.29 1.33
CA ALA A 315 -9.58 -4.01 1.14
C ALA A 315 -10.53 -3.89 2.35
N GLU A 316 -9.99 -3.98 3.58
CA GLU A 316 -10.75 -3.79 4.82
C GLU A 316 -11.14 -2.32 5.05
N LEU A 317 -10.30 -1.37 4.63
CA LEU A 317 -10.60 0.07 4.64
C LEU A 317 -11.73 0.43 3.68
N ILE A 318 -11.78 -0.19 2.51
CA ILE A 318 -12.88 -0.02 1.56
C ILE A 318 -14.17 -0.60 2.14
N TYR A 319 -14.11 -1.81 2.73
CA TYR A 319 -15.25 -2.43 3.41
C TYR A 319 -15.74 -1.65 4.65
N ARG A 320 -14.82 -1.04 5.41
CA ARG A 320 -15.13 -0.28 6.65
C ARG A 320 -15.48 1.19 6.43
N ASN A 321 -15.00 1.82 5.35
CA ASN A 321 -15.39 3.19 5.03
C ASN A 321 -16.89 3.29 4.69
N HIS A 322 -17.50 2.20 4.20
CA HIS A 322 -18.95 2.09 4.08
C HIS A 322 -19.68 2.10 5.44
N THR A 323 -19.13 1.46 6.49
CA THR A 323 -19.75 1.42 7.84
C THR A 323 -19.42 2.64 8.72
N LEU A 324 -18.26 3.28 8.55
CA LEU A 324 -17.89 4.51 9.27
C LEU A 324 -18.75 5.71 8.83
N PHE A 325 -19.11 5.78 7.55
CA PHE A 325 -20.05 6.79 7.04
C PHE A 325 -21.45 6.64 7.64
N ASP A 326 -21.91 5.41 7.89
CA ASP A 326 -23.18 5.11 8.55
C ASP A 326 -23.19 5.46 10.06
N LEU A 327 -22.04 5.36 10.73
CA LEU A 327 -21.88 5.72 12.15
C LEU A 327 -21.70 7.23 12.34
N LEU A 328 -21.00 7.92 11.44
CA LEU A 328 -20.82 9.37 11.48
C LEU A 328 -22.08 10.13 11.04
N ALA A 329 -22.92 9.54 10.18
CA ALA A 329 -24.25 10.06 9.87
C ALA A 329 -25.19 10.06 11.10
N ASN A 330 -24.96 9.17 12.08
CA ASN A 330 -25.73 9.11 13.34
C ASN A 330 -25.02 9.77 14.54
N GLY A 331 -23.76 10.17 14.40
CA GLY A 331 -22.93 10.70 15.49
C GLY A 331 -22.98 12.22 15.70
N THR A 332 -23.55 12.99 14.78
CA THR A 332 -23.51 14.48 14.80
C THR A 332 -24.67 15.15 15.53
N ASN A 333 -25.34 14.45 16.46
CA ASN A 333 -26.36 15.05 17.34
C ASN A 333 -26.10 14.83 18.84
N LYS A 334 -24.84 14.97 19.28
CA LYS A 334 -24.52 15.11 20.71
C LYS A 334 -23.59 16.29 20.97
N SER A 335 -24.18 17.48 21.06
CA SER A 335 -23.67 18.55 21.94
C SER A 335 -24.65 19.72 22.06
N ARG A 336 -25.91 19.49 22.48
CA ARG A 336 -26.69 20.56 23.15
C ARG A 336 -27.94 20.16 23.94
N VAL A 337 -27.93 19.07 24.73
CA VAL A 337 -28.90 18.94 25.85
C VAL A 337 -28.25 18.22 27.02
N GLN A 338 -27.54 18.98 27.86
CA GLN A 338 -27.29 18.59 29.24
C GLN A 338 -27.65 19.79 30.12
N ARG A 339 -28.94 19.87 30.48
CA ARG A 339 -29.48 20.50 31.70
C ARG A 339 -30.99 20.25 31.71
N ASN A 340 -31.45 19.64 32.80
CA ASN A 340 -32.81 19.16 33.06
C ASN A 340 -33.11 17.88 32.25
N VAL A 341 -33.23 16.69 32.84
CA VAL A 341 -34.19 16.36 33.89
C VAL A 341 -33.62 15.20 34.72
N SER A 342 -33.29 15.48 35.98
CA SER A 342 -33.51 14.53 37.07
C SER A 342 -34.98 14.60 37.46
N HIS A 343 -35.55 13.46 37.87
CA HIS A 343 -36.92 13.30 38.38
C HIS A 343 -38.08 13.54 37.39
N ASN A 344 -38.58 12.48 36.78
CA ASN A 344 -39.79 11.83 37.30
C ASN A 344 -40.15 10.60 36.49
N ALA A 345 -40.21 9.49 37.22
CA ALA A 345 -40.86 8.28 36.81
C ALA A 345 -42.38 8.51 36.66
N GLN A 346 -42.98 7.63 35.87
CA GLN A 346 -44.38 7.18 35.99
C GLN A 346 -45.46 8.27 35.87
N SER A 347 -46.13 8.31 34.72
CA SER A 347 -47.57 8.00 34.62
C SER A 347 -48.16 8.49 33.29
N GLN A 348 -49.22 7.80 32.87
CA GLN A 348 -50.23 8.19 31.86
C GLN A 348 -50.04 7.67 30.43
N MET A 349 -50.57 6.46 30.23
CA MET A 349 -51.34 6.09 29.06
C MET A 349 -52.45 7.12 28.77
N LYS A 350 -52.66 7.50 27.50
CA LYS A 350 -53.96 7.40 26.77
C LYS A 350 -53.94 8.05 25.38
N VAL A 351 -54.14 7.19 24.37
CA VAL A 351 -55.13 7.23 23.26
C VAL A 351 -55.57 8.60 22.67
N ASN A 352 -55.32 8.76 21.36
CA ASN A 352 -56.19 9.28 20.26
C ASN A 352 -55.24 9.69 19.11
N GLY A 353 -55.40 9.36 17.83
CA GLY A 353 -56.58 9.26 16.98
C GLY A 353 -56.33 10.13 15.73
N VAL A 354 -55.92 9.49 14.63
CA VAL A 354 -55.94 9.88 13.19
C VAL A 354 -56.16 11.37 12.82
N LYS A 355 -55.24 11.94 12.02
CA LYS A 355 -55.57 12.56 10.71
C LYS A 355 -54.33 12.86 9.84
N LYS A 356 -54.35 12.28 8.64
CA LYS A 356 -53.69 12.77 7.43
C LYS A 356 -54.14 14.20 7.16
N ASN A 357 -53.20 15.14 7.11
CA ASN A 357 -53.12 16.25 6.14
C ASN A 357 -52.08 17.27 6.63
N SER A 358 -50.85 17.11 6.16
CA SER A 358 -49.88 18.20 5.93
C SER A 358 -48.70 17.62 5.15
N LEU A 359 -49.01 17.15 3.94
CA LEU A 359 -48.08 17.18 2.81
C LEU A 359 -48.12 18.63 2.33
N GLU A 360 -47.24 19.46 2.87
CA GLU A 360 -46.83 20.80 2.44
C GLU A 360 -46.02 21.35 3.62
N ASN A 361 -44.75 21.72 3.39
CA ASN A 361 -43.72 22.18 4.37
C ASN A 361 -42.56 21.21 4.70
N LEU A 362 -42.17 20.34 3.77
CA LEU A 362 -40.79 19.78 3.76
C LEU A 362 -40.10 19.93 2.39
N GLU A 363 -40.51 20.91 1.58
CA GLU A 363 -39.65 21.54 0.58
C GLU A 363 -38.77 22.56 1.31
N GLY A 364 -37.70 22.09 1.95
CA GLY A 364 -36.87 22.98 2.78
C GLY A 364 -35.60 22.37 3.37
N PHE A 365 -35.15 21.22 2.88
CA PHE A 365 -33.86 20.64 3.25
C PHE A 365 -33.13 20.11 2.02
N ALA A 366 -32.96 20.99 1.03
CA ALA A 366 -31.85 20.88 0.08
C ALA A 366 -30.55 21.26 0.82
N VAL A 367 -30.04 20.37 1.66
CA VAL A 367 -28.70 20.50 2.26
C VAL A 367 -27.72 19.75 1.36
N ASP A 368 -27.21 20.52 0.39
CA ASP A 368 -25.85 20.51 -0.16
C ASP A 368 -25.01 19.23 0.10
N ARG A 369 -25.32 18.13 -0.62
CA ARG A 369 -24.52 16.89 -0.63
C ARG A 369 -23.32 16.93 -1.57
N ASN A 370 -23.08 18.05 -2.24
CA ASN A 370 -21.90 18.23 -3.10
C ASN A 370 -20.58 18.31 -2.29
N GLN A 371 -20.64 18.57 -0.98
CA GLN A 371 -19.43 18.72 -0.15
C GLN A 371 -18.80 17.41 0.32
N GLY A 372 -19.52 16.28 0.29
CA GLY A 372 -18.97 14.97 0.67
C GLY A 372 -18.06 14.38 -0.40
N PHE A 373 -18.45 14.52 -1.67
CA PHE A 373 -17.70 13.99 -2.82
C PHE A 373 -16.50 14.88 -3.20
N GLN A 374 -16.58 16.19 -2.99
CA GLN A 374 -15.46 17.12 -3.19
C GLN A 374 -14.32 16.98 -2.16
N LYS A 375 -14.51 16.20 -1.09
CA LYS A 375 -13.49 16.03 -0.04
C LYS A 375 -12.60 14.81 -0.22
N VAL A 376 -13.02 13.82 -1.00
CA VAL A 376 -12.22 12.61 -1.27
C VAL A 376 -11.27 12.82 -2.46
N LEU A 377 -11.61 13.74 -3.36
CA LEU A 377 -10.74 14.25 -4.40
C LEU A 377 -10.65 15.77 -4.18
N HIS A 378 -9.48 16.31 -3.86
CA HIS A 378 -9.26 17.76 -3.79
C HIS A 378 -9.65 18.43 -5.12
N MET A 379 -10.93 18.77 -5.29
CA MET A 379 -11.44 19.51 -6.43
C MET A 379 -11.61 20.98 -6.04
N PRO A 380 -10.96 21.92 -6.76
CA PRO A 380 -11.21 23.33 -6.56
C PRO A 380 -12.62 23.70 -7.05
N ALA A 381 -13.23 24.68 -6.38
CA ALA A 381 -14.58 25.16 -6.62
C ALA A 381 -14.82 25.58 -8.09
N SER A 382 -16.08 25.45 -8.50
CA SER A 382 -16.69 25.52 -9.84
C SER A 382 -16.55 26.85 -10.62
N SER A 383 -15.54 27.66 -10.35
CA SER A 383 -15.31 28.96 -11.01
C SER A 383 -13.97 29.10 -11.72
N GLN A 384 -13.20 28.01 -11.91
CA GLN A 384 -11.97 28.03 -12.71
C GLN A 384 -12.19 27.46 -14.11
N ASN A 385 -11.73 28.19 -15.13
CA ASN A 385 -11.61 27.65 -16.50
C ASN A 385 -10.56 26.52 -16.48
N TYR A 386 -11.01 25.27 -16.53
CA TYR A 386 -10.13 24.10 -16.58
C TYR A 386 -9.36 24.06 -17.90
N PHE A 387 -8.09 23.67 -17.83
CA PHE A 387 -7.23 23.44 -18.99
C PHE A 387 -7.71 22.20 -19.76
N ILE A 388 -8.29 22.42 -20.93
CA ILE A 388 -8.61 21.36 -21.87
C ILE A 388 -7.41 21.16 -22.78
N ALA A 389 -6.82 19.97 -22.74
CA ALA A 389 -5.68 19.60 -23.58
C ALA A 389 -6.03 19.82 -25.07
N PRO A 390 -5.29 20.67 -25.80
CA PRO A 390 -5.63 21.02 -27.18
C PRO A 390 -5.47 19.83 -28.12
N ASN A 391 -4.48 18.96 -27.85
CA ASN A 391 -4.32 17.68 -28.51
C ASN A 391 -4.66 16.53 -27.56
N ARG A 392 -5.53 15.62 -27.99
CA ARG A 392 -5.88 14.37 -27.30
C ARG A 392 -5.65 13.23 -28.28
N ILE A 393 -4.53 12.54 -28.12
CA ILE A 393 -4.04 11.58 -29.09
C ILE A 393 -4.40 10.17 -28.65
N PHE A 394 -5.02 9.40 -29.54
CA PHE A 394 -5.30 7.98 -29.29
C PHE A 394 -4.13 7.13 -29.77
N HIS A 395 -3.54 6.31 -28.90
CA HIS A 395 -2.42 5.43 -29.27
C HIS A 395 -2.91 4.09 -29.81
N LEU A 396 -2.31 3.62 -30.90
CA LEU A 396 -2.45 2.27 -31.44
C LEU A 396 -1.09 1.58 -31.45
N ASP A 397 -0.92 0.63 -30.55
CA ASP A 397 0.17 -0.34 -30.61
C ASP A 397 -0.24 -1.51 -31.51
N LEU A 398 0.57 -1.78 -32.54
CA LEU A 398 0.34 -2.84 -33.53
C LEU A 398 1.20 -4.09 -33.26
N LYS A 399 2.08 -4.06 -32.26
CA LYS A 399 3.03 -5.12 -31.91
C LYS A 399 2.39 -6.47 -31.61
N GLY A 400 2.64 -7.46 -32.46
CA GLY A 400 2.27 -8.87 -32.24
C GLY A 400 0.79 -9.22 -32.02
N ALA A 401 -0.13 -8.24 -32.04
CA ALA A 401 -1.58 -8.40 -31.85
C ALA A 401 -2.37 -7.35 -32.65
N ALA A 402 -1.89 -7.01 -33.85
CA ALA A 402 -2.47 -5.98 -34.70
C ALA A 402 -3.89 -6.33 -35.19
N PRO A 403 -4.87 -5.41 -35.12
CA PRO A 403 -6.23 -5.66 -35.62
C PRO A 403 -6.26 -5.82 -37.14
N LYS A 404 -7.27 -6.52 -37.69
CA LYS A 404 -7.45 -6.56 -39.15
C LYS A 404 -7.71 -5.16 -39.73
N MET A 405 -7.28 -4.92 -40.96
CA MET A 405 -7.43 -3.61 -41.62
C MET A 405 -8.88 -3.13 -41.67
N ASP A 406 -9.83 -4.02 -41.96
CA ASP A 406 -11.27 -3.69 -41.95
C ASP A 406 -11.77 -3.22 -40.58
N TYR A 407 -11.18 -3.74 -39.50
CA TYR A 407 -11.51 -3.30 -38.15
C TYR A 407 -10.88 -1.93 -37.85
N LEU A 408 -9.61 -1.71 -38.23
CA LEU A 408 -8.94 -0.42 -38.08
C LEU A 408 -9.71 0.71 -38.80
N LEU A 409 -10.17 0.46 -40.03
CA LEU A 409 -10.97 1.43 -40.78
C LEU A 409 -12.30 1.77 -40.09
N LYS A 410 -12.96 0.79 -39.45
CA LYS A 410 -14.17 1.01 -38.64
C LYS A 410 -13.88 1.71 -37.32
N LEU A 411 -12.65 1.60 -36.81
CA LEU A 411 -12.25 2.19 -35.54
C LEU A 411 -11.99 3.71 -35.66
N VAL A 412 -11.49 4.20 -36.80
CA VAL A 412 -11.23 5.63 -37.04
C VAL A 412 -12.43 6.55 -36.71
N PRO A 413 -13.65 6.31 -37.24
CA PRO A 413 -14.79 7.17 -36.91
C PRO A 413 -15.16 7.12 -35.43
N PHE A 414 -15.03 5.97 -34.78
CA PHE A 414 -15.24 5.84 -33.34
C PHE A 414 -14.22 6.66 -32.53
N ILE A 415 -12.93 6.59 -32.87
CA ILE A 415 -11.87 7.39 -32.23
C ILE A 415 -12.18 8.89 -32.34
N LYS A 416 -12.67 9.34 -33.49
CA LYS A 416 -13.11 10.74 -33.66
C LYS A 416 -14.30 11.08 -32.77
N GLN A 417 -15.30 10.18 -32.70
CA GLN A 417 -16.53 10.38 -31.94
C GLN A 417 -16.27 10.52 -30.44
N ILE A 418 -15.38 9.71 -29.87
CA ILE A 418 -15.03 9.77 -28.44
C ILE A 418 -14.23 11.03 -28.07
N GLY A 419 -13.76 11.81 -29.04
CA GLY A 419 -13.20 13.14 -28.82
C GLY A 419 -11.69 13.27 -29.04
N ALA A 420 -11.04 12.26 -29.62
CA ALA A 420 -9.64 12.35 -30.00
C ALA A 420 -9.41 13.38 -31.12
N THR A 421 -8.23 14.01 -31.12
CA THR A 421 -7.79 14.97 -32.14
C THR A 421 -6.76 14.37 -33.09
N GLY A 422 -6.17 13.22 -32.74
CA GLY A 422 -5.21 12.51 -33.57
C GLY A 422 -5.01 11.07 -33.14
N ILE A 423 -4.26 10.32 -33.96
CA ILE A 423 -3.90 8.92 -33.74
C ILE A 423 -2.38 8.79 -33.79
N MET A 424 -1.82 8.20 -32.73
CA MET A 424 -0.42 7.78 -32.70
C MET A 424 -0.33 6.31 -33.05
N ILE A 425 0.56 5.95 -33.97
CA ILE A 425 0.66 4.58 -34.50
C ILE A 425 2.08 4.06 -34.27
N GLU A 426 2.21 3.02 -33.46
CA GLU A 426 3.44 2.27 -33.29
C GLU A 426 3.43 1.05 -34.23
N TYR A 427 4.32 1.05 -35.22
CA TYR A 427 4.28 0.09 -36.34
C TYR A 427 5.09 -1.20 -36.11
N GLU A 428 6.33 -1.06 -35.65
CA GLU A 428 7.31 -2.13 -35.43
C GLU A 428 7.30 -3.23 -36.52
N ASP A 429 7.09 -4.51 -36.16
CA ASP A 429 7.14 -5.64 -37.08
C ASP A 429 5.92 -5.75 -38.01
N MET A 430 4.87 -4.95 -37.80
CA MET A 430 3.70 -4.90 -38.66
C MET A 430 3.86 -3.99 -39.88
N PHE A 431 4.95 -3.21 -39.94
CA PHE A 431 5.30 -2.45 -41.14
C PHE A 431 5.91 -3.36 -42.22
N PRO A 432 5.52 -3.21 -43.50
CA PRO A 432 6.08 -4.00 -44.60
C PRO A 432 7.47 -3.49 -45.01
N PHE A 433 8.46 -3.66 -44.14
CA PHE A 433 9.84 -3.25 -44.41
C PHE A 433 10.41 -3.95 -45.65
N THR A 434 11.28 -3.22 -46.37
CA THR A 434 11.98 -3.70 -47.57
C THR A 434 13.50 -3.58 -47.42
N GLY A 435 14.25 -4.17 -48.35
CA GLY A 435 15.72 -4.12 -48.35
C GLY A 435 16.33 -4.88 -47.17
N LYS A 436 17.29 -4.27 -46.45
CA LYS A 436 17.98 -4.91 -45.30
C LYS A 436 17.01 -5.35 -44.20
N LEU A 437 15.90 -4.63 -44.03
CA LEU A 437 14.88 -4.90 -43.00
C LEU A 437 13.77 -5.86 -43.45
N SER A 438 13.84 -6.42 -44.66
CA SER A 438 12.75 -7.25 -45.21
C SER A 438 12.44 -8.51 -44.40
N GLY A 439 13.42 -9.01 -43.62
CA GLY A 439 13.26 -10.17 -42.75
C GLY A 439 12.67 -9.85 -41.36
N VAL A 440 12.50 -8.57 -41.02
CA VAL A 440 11.97 -8.11 -39.73
C VAL A 440 10.45 -8.17 -39.69
N LYS A 441 9.79 -7.98 -40.84
CA LYS A 441 8.33 -7.93 -40.91
C LYS A 441 7.69 -9.24 -40.45
N ALA A 442 6.59 -9.13 -39.73
CA ALA A 442 5.75 -10.26 -39.36
C ALA A 442 5.15 -10.94 -40.60
N SER A 443 4.86 -12.24 -40.50
CA SER A 443 4.25 -13.01 -41.61
C SER A 443 2.89 -12.44 -42.05
N ASN A 444 2.19 -11.77 -41.13
CA ASN A 444 0.91 -11.11 -41.29
C ASN A 444 1.02 -9.57 -41.29
N ALA A 445 2.19 -9.01 -41.60
CA ALA A 445 2.38 -7.56 -41.73
C ALA A 445 1.43 -6.93 -42.77
N TYR A 446 1.02 -5.68 -42.55
CA TYR A 446 0.14 -4.99 -43.49
C TYR A 446 0.86 -4.67 -44.80
N THR A 447 0.11 -4.55 -45.89
CA THR A 447 0.63 -4.05 -47.16
C THR A 447 0.71 -2.52 -47.16
N LEU A 448 1.58 -1.93 -48.00
CA LEU A 448 1.67 -0.47 -48.12
C LEU A 448 0.34 0.16 -48.56
N ASP A 449 -0.42 -0.53 -49.43
CA ASP A 449 -1.72 -0.05 -49.90
C ASP A 449 -2.80 -0.13 -48.80
N GLU A 450 -2.74 -1.13 -47.92
CA GLU A 450 -3.57 -1.18 -46.72
C GLU A 450 -3.26 -0.01 -45.78
N LEU A 451 -1.97 0.25 -45.50
CA LEU A 451 -1.58 1.36 -44.64
C LEU A 451 -1.95 2.71 -45.24
N ARG A 452 -1.78 2.92 -46.55
CA ARG A 452 -2.24 4.15 -47.24
C ARG A 452 -3.75 4.35 -47.10
N ARG A 453 -4.54 3.28 -47.30
CA ARG A 453 -5.99 3.33 -47.10
C ARG A 453 -6.35 3.74 -45.67
N PHE A 454 -5.65 3.19 -44.68
CA PHE A 454 -5.84 3.56 -43.28
C PHE A 454 -5.51 5.03 -43.02
N LEU A 455 -4.35 5.50 -43.47
CA LEU A 455 -3.93 6.91 -43.29
C LEU A 455 -4.87 7.89 -43.99
N HIS A 456 -5.39 7.57 -45.17
CA HIS A 456 -6.43 8.36 -45.84
C HIS A 456 -7.71 8.43 -45.02
N ALA A 457 -8.13 7.34 -44.38
CA ALA A 457 -9.30 7.36 -43.50
C ALA A 457 -9.07 8.29 -42.29
N ILE A 458 -7.89 8.25 -41.67
CA ILE A 458 -7.55 9.16 -40.55
C ILE A 458 -7.62 10.62 -40.99
N GLN A 459 -7.01 10.95 -42.13
CA GLN A 459 -7.02 12.31 -42.67
C GLN A 459 -8.43 12.77 -43.05
N ALA A 460 -9.25 11.91 -43.65
CA ALA A 460 -10.64 12.21 -44.00
C ALA A 460 -11.51 12.57 -42.77
N HIS A 461 -11.17 12.04 -41.59
CA HIS A 461 -11.83 12.36 -40.33
C HIS A 461 -11.21 13.55 -39.57
N ASN A 462 -10.28 14.30 -40.20
CA ASN A 462 -9.57 15.43 -39.60
C ASN A 462 -8.92 15.04 -38.25
N LEU A 463 -8.18 13.94 -38.26
CA LEU A 463 -7.36 13.48 -37.14
C LEU A 463 -5.88 13.65 -37.51
N ASP A 464 -5.09 14.19 -36.59
CA ASP A 464 -3.63 14.29 -36.76
C ASP A 464 -2.99 12.88 -36.73
N ILE A 465 -1.95 12.68 -37.53
CA ILE A 465 -1.23 11.41 -37.63
C ILE A 465 0.14 11.56 -36.98
N ILE A 466 0.46 10.68 -36.03
CA ILE A 466 1.76 10.65 -35.33
C ILE A 466 2.37 9.24 -35.43
N PRO A 467 3.30 8.99 -36.36
CA PRO A 467 4.03 7.73 -36.37
C PRO A 467 4.99 7.68 -35.18
N LEU A 468 5.02 6.53 -34.50
CA LEU A 468 5.98 6.18 -33.45
C LEU A 468 6.90 5.08 -33.97
N VAL A 469 8.20 5.34 -33.89
CA VAL A 469 9.25 4.40 -34.28
C VAL A 469 10.27 4.32 -33.16
N GLN A 470 10.56 3.12 -32.70
CA GLN A 470 11.61 2.89 -31.71
C GLN A 470 12.99 3.06 -32.36
N THR A 471 13.87 3.85 -31.73
CA THR A 471 15.18 4.24 -32.32
C THR A 471 16.39 4.00 -31.41
N VAL A 472 16.16 3.59 -30.15
CA VAL A 472 17.21 3.40 -29.14
C VAL A 472 16.98 2.11 -28.36
N GLY A 473 15.96 2.09 -27.50
CA GLY A 473 15.43 0.92 -26.80
C GLY A 473 14.26 0.29 -27.57
N HIS A 474 13.69 -0.80 -27.02
CA HIS A 474 12.59 -1.55 -27.62
C HIS A 474 12.84 -2.00 -29.08
N LEU A 475 14.09 -2.30 -29.41
CA LEU A 475 14.50 -2.73 -30.76
C LEU A 475 14.53 -4.26 -30.92
N GLU A 476 13.90 -5.02 -30.03
CA GLU A 476 13.89 -6.49 -30.04
C GLU A 476 13.33 -7.03 -31.36
N TYR A 477 12.37 -6.33 -31.95
CA TYR A 477 11.78 -6.70 -33.24
C TYR A 477 12.81 -6.75 -34.37
N ILE A 478 13.83 -5.92 -34.33
CA ILE A 478 14.96 -5.95 -35.28
C ILE A 478 16.07 -6.84 -34.73
N LEU A 479 16.52 -6.60 -33.50
CA LEU A 479 17.77 -7.13 -32.98
C LEU A 479 17.69 -8.60 -32.57
N LYS A 480 16.50 -9.21 -32.44
CA LYS A 480 16.37 -10.64 -32.12
C LYS A 480 16.87 -11.56 -33.24
N TYR A 481 16.92 -11.09 -34.49
CA TYR A 481 17.33 -11.91 -35.63
C TYR A 481 18.86 -12.07 -35.73
N PRO A 482 19.36 -13.23 -36.19
CA PRO A 482 20.80 -13.52 -36.27
C PRO A 482 21.62 -12.50 -37.07
N ASN A 483 21.04 -11.90 -38.12
CA ASN A 483 21.74 -10.94 -38.99
C ASN A 483 22.06 -9.61 -38.30
N PHE A 484 21.39 -9.30 -37.19
CA PHE A 484 21.49 -8.02 -36.49
C PHE A 484 22.08 -8.14 -35.07
N THR A 485 22.51 -9.33 -34.65
CA THR A 485 23.13 -9.58 -33.33
C THR A 485 24.35 -8.69 -33.08
N LYS A 486 25.16 -8.47 -34.11
CA LYS A 486 26.37 -7.61 -34.07
C LYS A 486 26.09 -6.13 -33.78
N TYR A 487 24.85 -5.68 -33.94
CA TYR A 487 24.45 -4.29 -33.71
C TYR A 487 23.86 -4.06 -32.32
N ARG A 488 23.78 -5.10 -31.48
CA ARG A 488 23.30 -4.99 -30.11
C ARG A 488 24.30 -4.28 -29.23
N GLU A 489 23.79 -3.58 -28.23
CA GLU A 489 24.60 -2.91 -27.24
C GLU A 489 25.25 -3.92 -26.27
N GLU A 490 24.51 -4.99 -25.94
CA GLU A 490 24.99 -6.14 -25.18
C GLU A 490 24.57 -7.43 -25.90
N GLU A 491 25.48 -8.40 -26.00
CA GLU A 491 25.27 -9.60 -26.84
C GLU A 491 24.02 -10.38 -26.40
N ARG A 492 23.83 -10.47 -25.08
CA ARG A 492 22.75 -11.23 -24.44
C ARG A 492 21.38 -10.59 -24.61
N TYR A 493 21.28 -9.28 -24.80
CA TYR A 493 20.03 -8.54 -24.67
C TYR A 493 19.71 -7.79 -25.97
N PRO A 494 18.69 -8.22 -26.73
CA PRO A 494 18.36 -7.62 -28.03
C PRO A 494 17.51 -6.33 -27.90
N GLN A 495 17.64 -5.55 -26.83
CA GLN A 495 16.74 -4.43 -26.54
C GLN A 495 17.28 -3.09 -27.05
N VAL A 496 18.60 -2.90 -26.90
CA VAL A 496 19.29 -1.64 -27.18
C VAL A 496 20.28 -1.83 -28.32
N ILE A 497 20.33 -0.86 -29.22
CA ILE A 497 21.26 -0.81 -30.35
C ILE A 497 22.57 -0.10 -29.98
N CYS A 498 23.70 -0.53 -30.55
CA CYS A 498 25.02 0.10 -30.40
C CYS A 498 25.01 1.52 -31.00
N LEU A 499 25.13 2.55 -30.16
CA LEU A 499 24.83 3.95 -30.54
C LEU A 499 25.89 4.61 -31.44
N THR A 500 27.13 4.13 -31.38
CA THR A 500 28.26 4.68 -32.18
C THR A 500 28.60 3.85 -33.41
N ASP A 501 27.94 2.70 -33.61
CA ASP A 501 28.10 1.91 -34.82
C ASP A 501 27.32 2.51 -35.99
N GLU A 502 28.03 3.08 -36.97
CA GLU A 502 27.42 3.63 -38.19
C GLU A 502 26.49 2.64 -38.92
N GLY A 503 26.81 1.34 -38.91
CA GLY A 503 25.95 0.33 -39.53
C GLY A 503 24.68 0.06 -38.73
N ALA A 504 24.73 0.24 -37.41
CA ALA A 504 23.57 0.09 -36.53
C ALA A 504 22.67 1.34 -36.62
N VAL A 505 23.28 2.53 -36.63
CA VAL A 505 22.54 3.79 -36.81
C VAL A 505 21.89 3.85 -38.20
N ASP A 506 22.57 3.40 -39.27
CA ASP A 506 21.99 3.27 -40.62
C ASP A 506 20.73 2.38 -40.62
N LEU A 507 20.73 1.29 -39.84
CA LEU A 507 19.59 0.39 -39.74
C LEU A 507 18.34 1.07 -39.16
N VAL A 508 18.50 1.86 -38.10
CA VAL A 508 17.41 2.63 -37.48
C VAL A 508 16.99 3.79 -38.37
N GLN A 509 17.94 4.51 -38.97
CA GLN A 509 17.65 5.58 -39.93
C GLN A 509 16.88 5.05 -41.15
N GLU A 510 17.18 3.85 -41.61
CA GLU A 510 16.45 3.17 -42.69
C GLU A 510 15.01 2.83 -42.29
N ALA A 511 14.79 2.32 -41.07
CA ALA A 511 13.45 2.07 -40.55
C ALA A 511 12.62 3.37 -40.49
N VAL A 512 13.21 4.43 -39.93
CA VAL A 512 12.61 5.77 -39.85
C VAL A 512 12.32 6.31 -41.26
N ARG A 513 13.25 6.17 -42.21
CA ARG A 513 13.10 6.64 -43.60
C ARG A 513 11.94 5.95 -44.32
N GLN A 514 11.81 4.63 -44.22
CA GLN A 514 10.71 3.90 -44.88
C GLN A 514 9.34 4.34 -44.33
N ILE A 515 9.23 4.56 -43.02
CA ILE A 515 7.99 5.05 -42.39
C ILE A 515 7.72 6.50 -42.78
N LEU A 516 8.72 7.39 -42.79
CA LEU A 516 8.57 8.77 -43.25
C LEU A 516 8.12 8.84 -44.71
N ASN A 517 8.65 7.98 -45.59
CA ASN A 517 8.25 7.92 -47.00
C ASN A 517 6.77 7.55 -47.17
N LEU A 518 6.23 6.65 -46.33
CA LEU A 518 4.79 6.36 -46.33
C LEU A 518 3.96 7.59 -45.94
N HIS A 519 4.49 8.42 -45.04
CA HIS A 519 3.80 9.60 -44.49
C HIS A 519 4.05 10.90 -45.25
N GLU A 520 4.89 10.90 -46.31
CA GLU A 520 5.29 12.10 -47.05
C GLU A 520 4.09 12.86 -47.63
N ASP A 521 3.12 12.10 -48.16
CA ASP A 521 1.89 12.62 -48.77
C ASP A 521 0.88 13.18 -47.73
N PHE A 522 1.08 12.88 -46.45
CA PHE A 522 0.16 13.23 -45.36
C PHE A 522 0.65 14.45 -44.58
N ALA A 523 -0.26 15.21 -43.97
CA ALA A 523 0.07 16.43 -43.21
C ALA A 523 0.69 16.08 -41.84
N LEU A 524 1.98 15.70 -41.84
CA LEU A 524 2.71 15.32 -40.64
C LEU A 524 3.12 16.55 -39.80
N LYS A 525 2.59 16.65 -38.57
CA LYS A 525 2.96 17.70 -37.60
C LYS A 525 3.95 17.20 -36.55
N TYR A 526 3.81 15.94 -36.13
CA TYR A 526 4.58 15.33 -35.06
C TYR A 526 5.14 13.98 -35.51
N PHE A 527 6.32 13.61 -35.01
CA PHE A 527 6.95 12.30 -35.23
C PHE A 527 7.57 11.83 -33.92
N HIS A 528 7.22 10.63 -33.44
CA HIS A 528 7.72 10.10 -32.16
C HIS A 528 8.87 9.11 -32.41
N ILE A 529 10.05 9.36 -31.83
CA ILE A 529 11.25 8.50 -32.04
C ILE A 529 11.48 7.49 -30.89
N GLY A 530 10.54 7.41 -29.94
CA GLY A 530 10.61 6.50 -28.80
C GLY A 530 11.68 6.98 -27.82
N ALA A 531 12.74 6.18 -27.68
CA ALA A 531 13.92 6.42 -26.85
C ALA A 531 13.69 6.24 -25.34
N ASP A 532 12.80 5.32 -24.98
CA ASP A 532 12.50 4.86 -23.63
C ASP A 532 13.27 3.59 -23.22
N GLU A 533 13.34 3.39 -21.90
CA GLU A 533 13.79 2.19 -21.19
C GLU A 533 15.17 1.64 -21.62
N VAL A 534 16.14 2.54 -21.77
CA VAL A 534 17.47 2.19 -22.28
C VAL A 534 18.46 1.93 -21.12
N PHE A 535 18.69 0.67 -20.75
CA PHE A 535 19.50 0.33 -19.56
C PHE A 535 20.99 0.06 -19.81
N GLN A 536 21.37 -0.48 -20.98
CA GLN A 536 22.68 -1.12 -21.20
C GLN A 536 23.64 -0.29 -22.04
N ILE A 537 23.50 1.03 -22.03
CA ILE A 537 24.28 1.96 -22.87
C ILE A 537 25.78 1.84 -22.60
N GLY A 538 26.61 1.96 -23.62
CA GLY A 538 28.08 2.01 -23.46
C GLY A 538 28.72 0.63 -23.30
N ARG A 539 28.01 -0.44 -23.64
CA ARG A 539 28.49 -1.82 -23.50
C ARG A 539 29.13 -2.37 -24.77
N CYS A 540 28.75 -1.95 -25.98
CA CYS A 540 29.41 -2.43 -27.20
C CYS A 540 30.86 -1.91 -27.30
N GLU A 541 31.70 -2.64 -28.03
CA GLU A 541 33.12 -2.30 -28.21
C GLU A 541 33.30 -0.89 -28.82
N LYS A 542 32.47 -0.55 -29.81
CA LYS A 542 32.51 0.76 -30.48
C LYS A 542 32.17 1.91 -29.53
N ASP A 543 31.14 1.75 -28.70
CA ASP A 543 30.74 2.75 -27.72
C ASP A 543 31.82 2.94 -26.66
N ARG A 544 32.40 1.85 -26.13
CA ARG A 544 33.52 1.93 -25.18
C ARG A 544 34.72 2.67 -25.78
N ASN A 545 35.09 2.35 -27.00
CA ASN A 545 36.20 3.00 -27.69
C ASN A 545 35.93 4.48 -27.95
N TYR A 546 34.68 4.83 -28.30
CA TYR A 546 34.28 6.22 -28.49
C TYR A 546 34.32 7.02 -27.17
N MET A 547 33.80 6.44 -26.08
CA MET A 547 33.81 7.05 -24.75
C MET A 547 35.23 7.32 -24.26
N VAL A 548 36.12 6.33 -24.39
CA VAL A 548 37.53 6.47 -23.98
C VAL A 548 38.26 7.50 -24.84
N SER A 549 38.08 7.48 -26.16
CA SER A 549 38.77 8.39 -27.08
C SER A 549 38.32 9.85 -26.97
N ASN A 550 37.05 10.10 -26.64
CA ASN A 550 36.48 11.45 -26.54
C ASN A 550 36.32 11.93 -25.09
N ASN A 551 36.65 11.10 -24.10
CA ASN A 551 36.44 11.35 -22.68
C ASN A 551 35.00 11.79 -22.35
N VAL A 552 34.03 11.00 -22.81
CA VAL A 552 32.58 11.25 -22.64
C VAL A 552 31.89 10.10 -21.91
N ASP A 553 30.76 10.38 -21.27
CA ASP A 553 29.95 9.42 -20.55
C ASP A 553 28.82 8.81 -21.42
N THR A 554 28.06 7.87 -20.83
CA THR A 554 26.92 7.22 -21.49
C THR A 554 25.76 8.18 -21.75
N GLU A 555 25.58 9.19 -20.89
CA GLU A 555 24.60 10.25 -21.07
C GLU A 555 24.86 11.03 -22.37
N PHE A 556 26.11 11.45 -22.59
CA PHE A 556 26.51 12.13 -23.81
C PHE A 556 26.25 11.29 -25.06
N LEU A 557 26.54 9.98 -25.03
CA LEU A 557 26.26 9.08 -26.15
C LEU A 557 24.78 9.03 -26.51
N LEU A 558 23.92 8.86 -25.50
CA LEU A 558 22.47 8.82 -25.68
C LEU A 558 21.95 10.12 -26.29
N LEU A 559 22.33 11.27 -25.71
CA LEU A 559 21.91 12.59 -26.19
C LEU A 559 22.42 12.88 -27.60
N LYS A 560 23.65 12.48 -27.91
CA LYS A 560 24.21 12.59 -29.26
C LYS A 560 23.40 11.77 -30.26
N HIS A 561 23.04 10.54 -29.93
CA HIS A 561 22.24 9.67 -30.81
C HIS A 561 20.83 10.22 -31.01
N ILE A 562 20.13 10.61 -29.94
CA ILE A 562 18.80 11.25 -30.01
C ILE A 562 18.86 12.50 -30.89
N ALA A 563 19.85 13.38 -30.68
CA ALA A 563 20.02 14.58 -31.49
C ALA A 563 20.32 14.25 -32.96
N ARG A 564 21.08 13.19 -33.25
CA ARG A 564 21.38 12.73 -34.61
C ARG A 564 20.12 12.23 -35.33
N ILE A 565 19.31 11.41 -34.67
CA ILE A 565 18.06 10.89 -35.22
C ILE A 565 17.02 12.02 -35.40
N ALA A 566 16.86 12.91 -34.40
CA ALA A 566 15.95 14.04 -34.51
C ALA A 566 16.33 14.99 -35.67
N LYS A 567 17.63 15.26 -35.86
CA LYS A 567 18.13 16.02 -37.03
C LYS A 567 17.85 15.30 -38.35
N PHE A 568 18.02 13.97 -38.38
CA PHE A 568 17.71 13.16 -39.56
C PHE A 568 16.23 13.25 -39.93
N VAL A 569 15.31 13.06 -38.98
CA VAL A 569 13.85 13.18 -39.21
C VAL A 569 13.50 14.55 -39.78
N LYS A 570 14.02 15.63 -39.19
CA LYS A 570 13.79 17.00 -39.69
C LYS A 570 14.38 17.25 -41.08
N ALA A 571 15.52 16.62 -41.40
CA ALA A 571 16.17 16.75 -42.71
C ALA A 571 15.44 15.99 -43.83
N GLN A 572 14.75 14.88 -43.51
CA GLN A 572 13.99 14.10 -44.49
C GLN A 572 12.68 14.79 -44.91
N ILE A 573 12.11 15.67 -44.07
CA ILE A 573 10.89 16.43 -44.41
C ILE A 573 11.16 17.95 -44.34
N PRO A 574 12.04 18.50 -45.21
CA PRO A 574 12.44 19.90 -45.11
C PRO A 574 11.32 20.88 -45.50
N LYS A 575 10.32 20.42 -46.28
CA LYS A 575 9.17 21.24 -46.71
C LYS A 575 8.10 21.42 -45.62
N LYS A 576 8.12 20.63 -44.52
CA LYS A 576 7.13 20.69 -43.43
C LYS A 576 7.85 20.85 -42.10
N LYS A 577 7.36 21.76 -41.24
CA LYS A 577 7.90 21.93 -39.89
C LYS A 577 7.38 20.80 -39.00
N VAL A 578 8.15 19.71 -38.89
CA VAL A 578 7.82 18.55 -38.03
C VAL A 578 8.46 18.71 -36.65
N ASN A 579 7.66 18.51 -35.61
CA ASN A 579 8.11 18.46 -34.22
C ASN A 579 8.42 17.00 -33.84
N VAL A 580 9.58 16.75 -33.23
CA VAL A 580 9.99 15.39 -32.84
C VAL A 580 9.63 15.17 -31.37
N LEU A 581 8.97 14.06 -31.06
CA LEU A 581 8.56 13.67 -29.71
C LEU A 581 9.46 12.55 -29.18
N ILE A 582 9.72 12.58 -27.87
CA ILE A 582 10.47 11.53 -27.15
C ILE A 582 9.81 11.21 -25.82
N TRP A 583 9.92 9.98 -25.36
CA TRP A 583 9.55 9.62 -23.99
C TRP A 583 10.49 10.26 -22.97
N HIS A 584 9.96 10.67 -21.81
CA HIS A 584 10.70 11.49 -20.84
C HIS A 584 11.64 10.73 -19.90
N ASP A 585 11.51 9.41 -19.77
CA ASP A 585 12.12 8.59 -18.71
C ASP A 585 13.65 8.67 -18.75
N MET A 586 14.22 8.69 -19.95
CA MET A 586 15.66 8.88 -20.14
C MET A 586 16.12 10.33 -19.91
N LEU A 587 15.20 11.28 -19.71
CA LEU A 587 15.49 12.70 -19.46
C LEU A 587 15.51 13.09 -17.98
N VAL A 588 14.95 12.26 -17.09
CA VAL A 588 14.68 12.62 -15.69
C VAL A 588 15.95 12.91 -14.88
N ASN A 589 17.03 12.18 -15.16
CA ASN A 589 18.29 12.26 -14.42
C ASN A 589 19.37 13.12 -15.12
N LEU A 590 19.03 13.77 -16.23
CA LEU A 590 20.00 14.50 -17.05
C LEU A 590 20.41 15.84 -16.42
N GLN A 591 21.67 16.21 -16.64
CA GLN A 591 22.12 17.56 -16.31
C GLN A 591 21.62 18.54 -17.38
N ALA A 592 20.92 19.60 -16.96
CA ALA A 592 20.39 20.62 -17.88
C ALA A 592 21.45 21.21 -18.83
N GLN A 593 22.70 21.29 -18.38
CA GLN A 593 23.84 21.77 -19.19
C GLN A 593 24.13 20.87 -20.40
N ASN A 594 24.00 19.55 -20.25
CA ASN A 594 24.24 18.59 -21.33
C ASN A 594 23.13 18.65 -22.38
N VAL A 595 21.87 18.78 -21.97
CA VAL A 595 20.71 18.95 -22.86
C VAL A 595 20.88 20.20 -23.74
N LEU A 596 21.30 21.32 -23.14
CA LEU A 596 21.55 22.58 -23.85
C LEU A 596 22.75 22.48 -24.79
N LYS A 597 23.84 21.82 -24.39
CA LYS A 597 25.06 21.65 -25.21
C LYS A 597 24.79 20.92 -26.53
N HIS A 598 23.87 19.96 -26.53
CA HIS A 598 23.47 19.22 -27.74
C HIS A 598 22.30 19.87 -28.50
N GLY A 599 21.76 20.99 -27.98
CA GLY A 599 20.63 21.70 -28.57
C GLY A 599 19.32 20.91 -28.57
N LEU A 600 19.16 19.93 -27.64
CA LEU A 600 17.96 19.09 -27.62
C LEU A 600 16.69 19.88 -27.34
N SER A 601 16.78 20.98 -26.58
CA SER A 601 15.65 21.85 -26.20
C SER A 601 14.83 22.36 -27.40
N GLU A 602 15.45 22.52 -28.57
CA GLU A 602 14.79 22.94 -29.82
C GLU A 602 14.55 21.79 -30.80
N LEU A 603 15.22 20.64 -30.58
CA LEU A 603 15.12 19.48 -31.46
C LEU A 603 13.91 18.61 -31.14
N VAL A 604 13.63 18.39 -29.85
CA VAL A 604 12.63 17.42 -29.38
C VAL A 604 11.68 18.03 -28.34
N GLU A 605 10.49 17.44 -28.21
CA GLU A 605 9.51 17.74 -27.16
C GLU A 605 9.30 16.50 -26.28
N PRO A 606 9.45 16.60 -24.95
CA PRO A 606 9.28 15.48 -24.04
C PRO A 606 7.81 15.11 -23.83
N VAL A 607 7.55 13.80 -23.81
CA VAL A 607 6.27 13.17 -23.46
C VAL A 607 6.42 12.48 -22.10
N VAL A 608 5.81 13.08 -21.08
CA VAL A 608 5.83 12.57 -19.71
C VAL A 608 4.77 11.49 -19.59
N TRP A 609 5.19 10.24 -19.40
CA TRP A 609 4.30 9.09 -19.28
C TRP A 609 4.31 8.57 -17.83
N ASN A 610 3.12 8.35 -17.28
CA ASN A 610 2.93 7.72 -15.97
C ASN A 610 1.47 7.27 -15.85
N TYR A 611 1.28 6.02 -15.44
CA TYR A 611 -0.01 5.34 -15.47
C TYR A 611 -0.62 5.14 -14.07
N MET A 612 0.06 5.59 -13.01
CA MET A 612 -0.40 5.47 -11.63
C MET A 612 -1.58 6.41 -11.33
N GLU A 613 -2.46 5.99 -10.41
CA GLU A 613 -3.65 6.76 -10.02
C GLU A 613 -3.31 8.08 -9.30
N ASN A 614 -2.22 8.13 -8.54
CA ASN A 614 -1.75 9.33 -7.88
C ASN A 614 -0.38 9.78 -8.42
N LEU A 615 -0.38 10.80 -9.27
CA LEU A 615 0.85 11.33 -9.87
C LEU A 615 1.69 12.18 -8.90
N ASP A 616 1.08 12.75 -7.86
CA ASP A 616 1.79 13.61 -6.88
C ASP A 616 2.85 12.83 -6.09
N ASP A 617 2.58 11.55 -5.82
CA ASP A 617 3.50 10.68 -5.06
C ASP A 617 4.63 10.14 -5.95
N GLN A 618 4.43 10.12 -7.27
CA GLN A 618 5.32 9.47 -8.24
C GLN A 618 6.27 10.45 -8.93
N LEU A 619 5.80 11.65 -9.21
CA LEU A 619 6.63 12.70 -9.79
C LEU A 619 7.33 13.46 -8.65
N LEU A 620 8.64 13.62 -8.76
CA LEU A 620 9.40 14.42 -7.79
C LEU A 620 8.80 15.84 -7.67
N PRO A 621 8.75 16.46 -6.48
CA PRO A 621 8.10 17.77 -6.30
C PRO A 621 8.63 18.90 -7.21
N ASP A 622 9.89 18.81 -7.63
CA ASP A 622 10.55 19.77 -8.52
C ASP A 622 10.60 19.32 -10.00
N PHE A 623 9.97 18.19 -10.34
CA PHE A 623 10.02 17.57 -11.67
C PHE A 623 9.60 18.54 -12.78
N TRP A 624 8.39 19.09 -12.71
CA TRP A 624 7.87 20.00 -13.73
C TRP A 624 8.68 21.29 -13.85
N GLN A 625 9.26 21.76 -12.74
CA GLN A 625 10.11 22.94 -12.74
C GLN A 625 11.42 22.68 -13.50
N ARG A 626 12.07 21.54 -13.25
CA ARG A 626 13.25 21.12 -14.02
C ARG A 626 12.95 20.88 -15.49
N LEU A 627 11.82 20.25 -15.82
CA LEU A 627 11.46 20.00 -17.21
C LEU A 627 11.21 21.33 -17.97
N SER A 628 10.50 22.27 -17.33
CA SER A 628 10.22 23.59 -17.93
C SER A 628 11.45 24.48 -18.12
N SER A 629 12.52 24.27 -17.35
CA SER A 629 13.78 25.02 -17.54
C SER A 629 14.59 24.51 -18.74
N MET A 630 14.34 23.29 -19.19
CA MET A 630 15.02 22.65 -20.33
C MET A 630 14.21 22.72 -21.62
N PHE A 631 12.88 22.60 -21.56
CA PHE A 631 12.00 22.49 -22.71
C PHE A 631 10.86 23.50 -22.68
N SER A 632 10.57 24.13 -23.83
CA SER A 632 9.47 25.10 -23.95
C SER A 632 8.09 24.46 -24.09
N TYR A 633 8.03 23.21 -24.54
CA TYR A 633 6.81 22.45 -24.79
C TYR A 633 6.89 21.11 -24.06
N ALA A 634 5.75 20.61 -23.60
CA ALA A 634 5.64 19.30 -22.97
C ALA A 634 4.30 18.64 -23.31
N TRP A 635 4.29 17.32 -23.22
CA TRP A 635 3.11 16.46 -23.37
C TRP A 635 2.95 15.58 -22.14
N GLY A 636 1.70 15.20 -21.85
CA GLY A 636 1.39 14.13 -20.91
C GLY A 636 1.07 12.83 -21.65
N ALA A 637 1.18 11.69 -20.97
CA ALA A 637 0.72 10.41 -21.47
C ALA A 637 0.08 9.58 -20.34
N SER A 638 -1.22 9.35 -20.48
CA SER A 638 -2.04 8.46 -19.65
C SER A 638 -2.23 7.12 -20.36
N ALA A 639 -2.91 6.15 -19.74
CA ALA A 639 -3.24 4.87 -20.37
C ALA A 639 -4.75 4.58 -20.31
N TYR A 640 -5.30 3.98 -21.37
CA TYR A 640 -6.67 3.44 -21.37
C TYR A 640 -6.72 1.92 -21.23
N LYS A 641 -5.57 1.25 -21.36
CA LYS A 641 -5.38 -0.18 -21.09
C LYS A 641 -3.92 -0.46 -20.76
N VAL A 642 -3.71 -1.41 -19.84
CA VAL A 642 -2.47 -2.07 -19.41
C VAL A 642 -1.41 -1.13 -18.80
N GLU A 643 -0.88 -1.51 -17.63
CA GLU A 643 0.16 -0.78 -16.89
C GLU A 643 1.40 -1.64 -16.59
N PHE A 644 2.61 -1.04 -16.69
CA PHE A 644 3.84 -1.55 -16.06
C PHE A 644 4.16 -0.72 -14.81
N SER A 645 4.08 -1.29 -13.60
CA SER A 645 4.63 -0.67 -12.40
C SER A 645 5.93 -1.36 -12.00
N LYS A 646 7.03 -0.61 -11.96
CA LYS A 646 8.38 -1.09 -11.56
C LYS A 646 8.56 -1.34 -10.06
N ILE A 647 7.49 -1.32 -9.25
CA ILE A 647 7.58 -1.56 -7.81
C ILE A 647 6.73 -2.78 -7.45
N GLN A 648 7.33 -3.97 -7.57
CA GLN A 648 6.91 -5.14 -6.79
C GLN A 648 7.55 -5.05 -5.40
N SER A 649 6.96 -4.22 -4.54
CA SER A 649 6.99 -4.45 -3.10
C SER A 649 5.55 -4.43 -2.62
N ALA A 650 5.16 -5.55 -2.01
CA ALA A 650 3.83 -5.91 -1.56
C ALA A 650 2.87 -4.76 -1.18
N ALA A 651 1.60 -4.93 -1.58
CA ALA A 651 0.38 -4.38 -0.99
C ALA A 651 -0.41 -3.25 -1.68
N ASN A 652 -0.18 -2.95 -2.96
CA ASN A 652 -1.16 -2.20 -3.79
C ASN A 652 -1.37 -2.92 -5.14
N LEU A 653 -2.41 -3.74 -5.23
CA LEU A 653 -2.89 -4.33 -6.49
C LEU A 653 -3.60 -3.27 -7.33
N CYS A 654 -2.83 -2.41 -7.98
CA CYS A 654 -3.27 -1.66 -9.16
C CYS A 654 -2.13 -1.71 -10.18
N ALA A 655 -1.76 -2.92 -10.60
CA ALA A 655 -0.84 -3.13 -11.71
C ALA A 655 -1.48 -4.17 -12.63
N ASP A 656 -2.11 -3.71 -13.70
CA ASP A 656 -2.72 -4.54 -14.74
C ASP A 656 -1.62 -5.11 -15.66
N GLY A 657 -0.61 -5.77 -15.08
CA GLY A 657 0.63 -6.21 -15.73
C GLY A 657 0.47 -7.13 -16.95
N PRO A 658 1.53 -7.83 -17.42
CA PRO A 658 1.36 -8.78 -18.53
C PRO A 658 0.31 -9.85 -18.15
N ASP A 659 -0.51 -10.28 -19.11
CA ASP A 659 -1.62 -11.28 -18.96
C ASP A 659 -3.03 -10.78 -18.57
N GLN A 660 -3.39 -9.54 -18.88
CA GLN A 660 -4.75 -9.04 -18.60
C GLN A 660 -5.76 -9.34 -19.72
N TYR A 661 -6.93 -9.86 -19.35
CA TYR A 661 -8.02 -10.18 -20.29
C TYR A 661 -9.25 -9.25 -20.17
N ALA A 662 -9.33 -8.42 -19.13
CA ALA A 662 -10.43 -7.50 -18.85
C ALA A 662 -9.93 -6.13 -18.43
N SER A 663 -10.63 -5.05 -18.81
CA SER A 663 -10.20 -3.68 -18.53
C SER A 663 -10.67 -3.17 -17.16
N ASN A 664 -9.72 -2.63 -16.39
CA ASN A 664 -10.01 -1.91 -15.15
C ASN A 664 -10.35 -0.43 -15.41
N VAL A 665 -11.58 -0.17 -15.84
CA VAL A 665 -12.03 1.19 -16.22
C VAL A 665 -11.83 2.22 -15.09
N GLN A 666 -12.01 1.83 -13.83
CA GLN A 666 -11.87 2.72 -12.67
C GLN A 666 -10.43 3.20 -12.49
N HIS A 667 -9.46 2.29 -12.58
CA HIS A 667 -8.05 2.61 -12.45
C HIS A 667 -7.59 3.64 -13.49
N TYR A 668 -7.89 3.38 -14.77
CA TYR A 668 -7.54 4.31 -15.84
C TYR A 668 -8.24 5.65 -15.67
N LEU A 669 -9.49 5.67 -15.21
CA LEU A 669 -10.22 6.89 -14.92
C LEU A 669 -9.55 7.72 -13.81
N ASN A 670 -9.09 7.08 -12.73
CA ASN A 670 -8.36 7.75 -11.66
C ASN A 670 -7.03 8.35 -12.17
N ASN A 671 -6.26 7.60 -12.97
CA ASN A 671 -5.06 8.11 -13.63
C ASN A 671 -5.34 9.34 -14.49
N HIS A 672 -6.44 9.33 -15.25
CA HIS A 672 -6.84 10.48 -16.08
C HIS A 672 -7.23 11.72 -15.27
N ILE A 673 -7.92 11.53 -14.15
CA ILE A 673 -8.25 12.63 -13.21
C ILE A 673 -6.96 13.21 -12.62
N SER A 674 -6.00 12.36 -12.26
CA SER A 674 -4.66 12.75 -11.80
C SER A 674 -3.94 13.59 -12.85
N TRP A 675 -3.97 13.15 -14.11
CA TRP A 675 -3.38 13.89 -15.23
C TRP A 675 -4.06 15.24 -15.47
N LEU A 676 -5.39 15.31 -15.36
CA LEU A 676 -6.11 16.59 -15.43
C LEU A 676 -5.63 17.54 -14.33
N LYS A 677 -5.45 17.06 -13.10
CA LYS A 677 -4.90 17.87 -12.00
C LYS A 677 -3.49 18.40 -12.34
N GLN A 678 -2.57 17.51 -12.73
CA GLN A 678 -1.19 17.89 -13.09
C GLN A 678 -1.15 18.92 -14.22
N MET A 679 -1.94 18.73 -15.28
CA MET A 679 -2.00 19.68 -16.39
C MET A 679 -2.56 21.03 -15.95
N ASN A 680 -3.64 21.04 -15.15
CA ASN A 680 -4.22 22.28 -14.63
C ASN A 680 -3.21 23.06 -13.78
N GLU A 681 -2.44 22.40 -12.93
CA GLU A 681 -1.48 23.06 -12.04
C GLU A 681 -0.20 23.53 -12.73
N HIS A 682 0.21 22.88 -13.82
CA HIS A 682 1.55 23.07 -14.39
C HIS A 682 1.61 23.51 -15.86
N HIS A 683 0.48 23.54 -16.58
CA HIS A 683 0.47 23.99 -17.99
C HIS A 683 1.08 25.39 -18.19
N SER A 684 0.91 26.28 -17.21
CA SER A 684 1.40 27.67 -17.24
C SER A 684 2.93 27.80 -17.13
N LYS A 685 3.64 26.74 -16.71
CA LYS A 685 5.11 26.72 -16.64
C LYS A 685 5.77 26.59 -18.01
N PHE A 686 5.03 26.09 -19.00
CA PHE A 686 5.51 25.90 -20.36
C PHE A 686 4.98 27.00 -21.27
N LYS A 687 5.68 27.27 -22.39
CA LYS A 687 5.16 28.17 -23.43
C LYS A 687 3.82 27.66 -23.96
N GLN A 688 3.70 26.33 -24.09
CA GLN A 688 2.43 25.65 -24.32
C GLN A 688 2.54 24.19 -23.90
N PHE A 689 1.62 23.73 -23.05
CA PHE A 689 1.40 22.30 -22.84
C PHE A 689 0.60 21.75 -24.05
N ARG A 690 1.22 20.87 -24.84
CA ARG A 690 0.74 20.52 -26.18
C ARG A 690 -0.45 19.58 -26.17
N GLY A 691 -0.57 18.73 -25.17
CA GLY A 691 -1.66 17.78 -25.10
C GLY A 691 -1.33 16.54 -24.31
N ILE A 692 -2.23 15.56 -24.40
CA ILE A 692 -2.11 14.28 -23.73
C ILE A 692 -2.27 13.14 -24.75
N ILE A 693 -1.45 12.10 -24.58
CA ILE A 693 -1.52 10.86 -25.35
C ILE A 693 -2.15 9.79 -24.46
N VAL A 694 -3.22 9.17 -24.94
CA VAL A 694 -3.91 8.10 -24.21
C VAL A 694 -3.42 6.77 -24.77
N THR A 695 -2.51 6.12 -24.04
CA THR A 695 -1.76 4.95 -24.49
C THR A 695 -2.56 3.66 -24.35
N GLY A 696 -2.40 2.74 -25.30
CA GLY A 696 -3.00 1.41 -25.25
C GLY A 696 -2.08 0.34 -25.79
N TRP A 697 -1.20 -0.15 -24.93
CA TRP A 697 -0.18 -1.15 -25.26
C TRP A 697 -0.77 -2.55 -25.52
N GLN A 698 -0.23 -3.30 -26.48
CA GLN A 698 -0.60 -4.69 -26.74
C GLN A 698 0.33 -5.67 -26.05
N ARG A 699 1.62 -5.33 -25.97
CA ARG A 699 2.68 -6.06 -25.26
C ARG A 699 3.70 -5.08 -24.73
N PHE A 700 4.35 -5.42 -23.63
CA PHE A 700 5.45 -4.63 -23.07
C PHE A 700 6.72 -4.68 -23.92
N ASP A 701 7.05 -5.88 -24.42
CA ASP A 701 8.13 -6.09 -25.39
C ASP A 701 7.77 -7.27 -26.31
N HIS A 702 8.66 -7.60 -27.26
CA HIS A 702 8.44 -8.70 -28.21
C HIS A 702 8.52 -10.11 -27.60
N PHE A 703 8.96 -10.24 -26.36
CA PHE A 703 9.03 -11.50 -25.61
C PHE A 703 7.86 -11.66 -24.62
N ALA A 704 7.26 -10.57 -24.18
CA ALA A 704 6.09 -10.55 -23.31
C ALA A 704 4.84 -11.11 -24.01
N ILE A 705 3.95 -11.71 -23.21
CA ILE A 705 2.64 -12.17 -23.68
C ILE A 705 1.68 -11.00 -23.96
N ILE A 706 0.56 -11.32 -24.62
CA ILE A 706 -0.48 -10.32 -24.96
C ILE A 706 -1.13 -9.80 -23.68
N CYS A 707 -1.43 -8.51 -23.66
CA CYS A 707 -2.21 -7.86 -22.61
C CYS A 707 -3.64 -7.56 -23.13
N GLU A 708 -4.41 -6.70 -22.47
CA GLU A 708 -5.81 -6.44 -22.88
C GLU A 708 -5.91 -6.10 -24.37
N VAL A 709 -6.77 -6.79 -25.12
CA VAL A 709 -6.94 -6.51 -26.56
C VAL A 709 -7.74 -5.22 -26.77
N ILE A 710 -7.46 -4.50 -27.87
CA ILE A 710 -8.12 -3.21 -28.18
C ILE A 710 -9.64 -3.22 -27.98
N PRO A 711 -10.41 -4.20 -28.49
CA PRO A 711 -11.87 -4.21 -28.34
C PRO A 711 -12.35 -4.16 -26.88
N VAL A 712 -11.63 -4.81 -25.95
CA VAL A 712 -11.95 -4.83 -24.53
C VAL A 712 -11.68 -3.46 -23.90
N GLY A 713 -10.56 -2.83 -24.26
CA GLY A 713 -10.17 -1.49 -23.80
C GLY A 713 -10.97 -0.31 -24.40
N LEU A 714 -11.82 -0.51 -25.41
CA LEU A 714 -12.52 0.60 -26.07
C LEU A 714 -13.50 1.34 -25.14
N LEU A 715 -14.14 0.63 -24.22
CA LEU A 715 -15.04 1.26 -23.24
C LEU A 715 -14.24 2.17 -22.30
N SER A 716 -13.13 1.66 -21.77
CA SER A 716 -12.18 2.44 -20.98
C SER A 716 -11.72 3.68 -21.76
N ALA A 717 -11.33 3.51 -23.02
CA ALA A 717 -10.90 4.62 -23.87
C ALA A 717 -12.00 5.67 -24.07
N ALA A 718 -13.26 5.26 -24.26
CA ALA A 718 -14.38 6.18 -24.42
C ALA A 718 -14.65 7.01 -23.17
N VAL A 719 -14.67 6.37 -21.99
CA VAL A 719 -14.86 7.03 -20.70
C VAL A 719 -13.73 8.01 -20.43
N ASN A 720 -12.49 7.56 -20.58
CA ASN A 720 -11.30 8.38 -20.36
C ASN A 720 -11.20 9.57 -21.32
N MET A 721 -11.53 9.37 -22.60
CA MET A 721 -11.53 10.45 -23.59
C MET A 721 -12.64 11.47 -23.33
N ALA A 722 -13.79 11.04 -22.81
CA ALA A 722 -14.88 11.94 -22.41
C ALA A 722 -14.47 12.89 -21.27
N VAL A 723 -13.70 12.39 -20.30
CA VAL A 723 -13.14 13.17 -19.18
C VAL A 723 -12.13 14.20 -19.69
N LEU A 724 -11.21 13.80 -20.57
CA LEU A 724 -10.24 14.72 -21.19
C LEU A 724 -10.89 15.77 -22.09
N LYS A 725 -12.02 15.43 -22.74
CA LYS A 725 -12.78 16.35 -23.59
C LYS A 725 -13.53 17.40 -22.79
N SER A 726 -14.10 17.01 -21.65
CA SER A 726 -14.88 17.91 -20.77
C SER A 726 -13.98 18.74 -19.84
N GLY A 727 -12.78 18.26 -19.52
CA GLY A 727 -11.87 18.92 -18.59
C GLY A 727 -12.36 18.88 -17.13
N GLN A 728 -13.46 18.17 -16.85
CA GLN A 728 -14.07 18.00 -15.55
C GLN A 728 -14.46 16.52 -15.35
N TYR A 729 -14.47 16.08 -14.09
CA TYR A 729 -15.13 14.83 -13.73
C TYR A 729 -16.64 15.07 -13.64
N GLY A 730 -17.45 14.21 -14.26
CA GLY A 730 -18.90 14.19 -14.04
C GLY A 730 -19.79 14.51 -15.25
N SER A 731 -19.53 13.92 -16.42
CA SER A 731 -20.61 13.81 -17.39
C SER A 731 -21.69 12.87 -16.84
N GLU A 732 -22.97 13.19 -17.05
CA GLU A 732 -24.13 12.46 -16.53
C GLU A 732 -24.02 10.94 -16.75
N GLY A 733 -23.44 10.51 -17.88
CA GLY A 733 -23.25 9.09 -18.20
C GLY A 733 -22.18 8.34 -17.38
N ILE A 734 -21.17 9.03 -16.82
CA ILE A 734 -20.10 8.39 -16.01
C ILE A 734 -20.64 8.01 -14.63
N HIS A 735 -21.47 8.86 -14.04
CA HIS A 735 -22.11 8.56 -12.76
C HIS A 735 -23.05 7.35 -12.88
N VAL A 736 -23.80 7.27 -13.99
CA VAL A 736 -24.61 6.09 -14.31
C VAL A 736 -23.75 4.83 -14.45
N PHE A 737 -22.62 4.90 -15.14
CA PHE A 737 -21.71 3.76 -15.29
C PHE A 737 -21.20 3.24 -13.94
N HIS A 738 -20.74 4.13 -13.05
CA HIS A 738 -20.30 3.73 -11.71
C HIS A 738 -21.44 3.13 -10.89
N ALA A 739 -22.62 3.75 -10.89
CA ALA A 739 -23.77 3.23 -10.16
C ALA A 739 -24.14 1.81 -10.61
N VAL A 740 -24.10 1.54 -11.93
CA VAL A 740 -24.37 0.21 -12.50
C VAL A 740 -23.27 -0.79 -12.15
N GLN A 741 -22.00 -0.39 -12.15
CA GLN A 741 -20.90 -1.26 -11.77
C GLN A 741 -20.94 -1.64 -10.28
N THR A 742 -21.26 -0.68 -9.41
CA THR A 742 -21.49 -0.93 -7.98
C THR A 742 -22.64 -1.91 -7.78
N LEU A 743 -23.78 -1.69 -8.45
CA LEU A 743 -24.92 -2.60 -8.42
C LEU A 743 -24.52 -4.02 -8.82
N HIS A 744 -23.76 -4.19 -9.90
CA HIS A 744 -23.30 -5.50 -10.36
C HIS A 744 -22.42 -6.19 -9.32
N SER A 745 -21.46 -5.47 -8.74
CA SER A 745 -20.61 -6.01 -7.67
C SER A 745 -21.42 -6.44 -6.45
N THR A 746 -22.35 -5.60 -5.99
CA THR A 746 -23.21 -5.91 -4.84
C THR A 746 -24.08 -7.13 -5.09
N ILE A 747 -24.69 -7.26 -6.28
CA ILE A 747 -25.47 -8.45 -6.66
C ILE A 747 -24.59 -9.71 -6.62
N ASN A 748 -23.36 -9.65 -7.16
CA ASN A 748 -22.45 -10.80 -7.12
C ASN A 748 -22.06 -11.18 -5.68
N SER A 749 -21.78 -10.19 -4.82
CA SER A 749 -21.50 -10.44 -3.41
C SER A 749 -22.71 -11.06 -2.68
N VAL A 750 -23.93 -10.63 -3.01
CA VAL A 750 -25.16 -11.23 -2.48
C VAL A 750 -25.30 -12.69 -2.91
N GLU A 751 -25.07 -13.01 -4.19
CA GLU A 751 -25.14 -14.39 -4.68
C GLU A 751 -24.10 -15.29 -3.98
N GLU A 752 -22.86 -14.83 -3.86
CA GLU A 752 -21.78 -15.62 -3.27
C GLU A 752 -21.91 -15.77 -1.75
N GLN A 753 -22.13 -14.66 -1.04
CA GLN A 753 -22.06 -14.63 0.43
C GLN A 753 -23.39 -14.93 1.12
N VAL A 754 -24.52 -14.87 0.41
CA VAL A 754 -25.84 -15.18 0.97
C VAL A 754 -26.42 -16.43 0.31
N PHE A 755 -26.70 -16.39 -0.99
CA PHE A 755 -27.46 -17.47 -1.62
C PHE A 755 -26.66 -18.76 -1.83
N ASN A 756 -25.34 -18.64 -2.04
CA ASN A 756 -24.43 -19.77 -2.15
C ASN A 756 -23.79 -20.19 -0.82
N ASP A 757 -24.04 -19.47 0.27
CA ASP A 757 -23.54 -19.80 1.60
C ASP A 757 -24.05 -21.18 2.04
N TYR A 758 -23.14 -22.01 2.54
CA TYR A 758 -23.44 -23.36 3.01
C TYR A 758 -24.45 -23.36 4.17
N GLN A 759 -24.50 -22.30 4.98
CA GLN A 759 -25.45 -22.12 6.08
C GLN A 759 -26.88 -21.98 5.54
N VAL A 760 -27.07 -21.18 4.48
CA VAL A 760 -28.37 -20.99 3.82
C VAL A 760 -28.81 -22.29 3.13
N ARG A 761 -27.90 -22.93 2.41
CA ARG A 761 -28.17 -24.18 1.69
C ARG A 761 -28.40 -25.38 2.61
N GLY A 762 -27.85 -25.36 3.82
CA GLY A 762 -27.95 -26.46 4.79
C GLY A 762 -29.09 -26.29 5.81
N TRP A 763 -29.18 -25.14 6.47
CA TRP A 763 -30.09 -24.93 7.60
C TRP A 763 -31.36 -24.13 7.23
N ILE A 764 -31.38 -23.44 6.08
CA ILE A 764 -32.54 -22.70 5.57
C ILE A 764 -33.00 -23.30 4.22
N ALA A 765 -32.65 -24.56 3.97
CA ALA A 765 -33.11 -25.28 2.79
C ALA A 765 -34.64 -25.39 2.79
N ARG A 766 -35.24 -25.54 1.59
CA ARG A 766 -36.69 -25.74 1.46
C ARG A 766 -37.20 -26.95 2.26
N PHE A 767 -36.36 -27.97 2.44
CA PHE A 767 -36.69 -29.14 3.26
C PHE A 767 -36.85 -28.78 4.75
N ASN A 768 -35.94 -27.98 5.30
CA ASN A 768 -35.99 -27.49 6.68
C ASN A 768 -37.23 -26.64 6.92
N GLU A 769 -37.58 -25.81 5.95
CA GLU A 769 -38.78 -24.99 5.98
C GLU A 769 -40.07 -25.82 5.94
N LYS A 770 -40.17 -26.80 5.02
CA LYS A 770 -41.33 -27.71 4.90
C LYS A 770 -41.58 -28.47 6.21
N HIS A 771 -40.52 -28.91 6.88
CA HIS A 771 -40.61 -29.71 8.09
C HIS A 771 -40.46 -28.91 9.39
N LEU A 772 -40.43 -27.56 9.33
CA LEU A 772 -40.28 -26.67 10.49
C LEU A 772 -39.18 -27.15 11.46
N TYR A 773 -38.01 -27.45 10.91
CA TYR A 773 -36.88 -27.97 11.66
C TYR A 773 -35.59 -27.29 11.19
N THR A 774 -34.89 -26.62 12.10
CA THR A 774 -33.59 -25.99 11.84
C THR A 774 -32.89 -25.66 13.16
N GLN A 775 -31.67 -25.14 13.09
CA GLN A 775 -30.89 -24.73 14.25
C GLN A 775 -30.84 -23.21 14.33
N ALA A 776 -31.45 -22.65 15.38
CA ALA A 776 -31.63 -21.21 15.55
C ALA A 776 -30.33 -20.40 15.51
N TRP A 777 -29.22 -20.95 16.01
CA TRP A 777 -27.90 -20.29 15.98
C TRP A 777 -27.46 -19.86 14.56
N TYR A 778 -27.68 -20.71 13.55
CA TYR A 778 -27.31 -20.40 12.17
C TYR A 778 -28.30 -19.42 11.52
N LEU A 779 -29.55 -19.37 11.99
CA LEU A 779 -30.54 -18.41 11.51
C LEU A 779 -30.12 -16.96 11.84
N ASP A 780 -29.65 -16.72 13.07
CA ASP A 780 -29.27 -15.37 13.52
C ASP A 780 -28.06 -14.83 12.74
N GLN A 781 -27.07 -15.68 12.46
CA GLN A 781 -25.89 -15.32 11.65
C GLN A 781 -26.28 -14.96 10.21
N VAL A 782 -27.14 -15.77 9.58
CA VAL A 782 -27.61 -15.50 8.22
C VAL A 782 -28.51 -14.26 8.19
N LEU A 783 -29.38 -14.06 9.19
CA LEU A 783 -30.28 -12.91 9.25
C LEU A 783 -29.53 -11.59 9.30
N TYR A 784 -28.42 -11.54 10.05
CA TYR A 784 -27.55 -10.35 10.09
C TYR A 784 -27.00 -10.03 8.69
N LYS A 785 -26.44 -11.02 7.99
CA LYS A 785 -25.93 -10.87 6.62
C LYS A 785 -27.03 -10.41 5.65
N VAL A 786 -28.19 -11.07 5.69
CA VAL A 786 -29.34 -10.74 4.82
C VAL A 786 -29.82 -9.31 5.05
N LYS A 787 -29.91 -8.85 6.30
CA LYS A 787 -30.32 -7.47 6.62
C LYS A 787 -29.28 -6.42 6.19
N SER A 788 -27.98 -6.72 6.31
CA SER A 788 -26.92 -5.85 5.80
C SER A 788 -27.04 -5.66 4.29
N PHE A 789 -27.14 -6.77 3.55
CA PHE A 789 -27.25 -6.74 2.08
C PHE A 789 -28.57 -6.16 1.59
N LEU A 790 -29.67 -6.31 2.33
CA LEU A 790 -30.94 -5.62 2.02
C LEU A 790 -30.74 -4.10 2.01
N ARG A 791 -30.11 -3.56 3.07
CA ARG A 791 -29.85 -2.12 3.18
C ARG A 791 -28.91 -1.63 2.07
N GLU A 792 -27.86 -2.38 1.76
CA GLU A 792 -26.94 -2.04 0.67
C GLU A 792 -27.64 -2.02 -0.69
N MET A 793 -28.49 -3.01 -0.96
CA MET A 793 -29.28 -3.08 -2.20
C MET A 793 -30.31 -1.96 -2.30
N GLU A 794 -30.92 -1.54 -1.19
CA GLU A 794 -31.82 -0.36 -1.14
C GLU A 794 -31.07 0.94 -1.43
N ILE A 795 -29.86 1.10 -0.89
CA ILE A 795 -28.99 2.25 -1.20
C ILE A 795 -28.61 2.25 -2.68
N CYS A 796 -28.23 1.08 -3.23
CA CYS A 796 -27.93 0.93 -4.65
C CYS A 796 -29.15 1.29 -5.53
N GLU A 797 -30.37 0.90 -5.12
CA GLU A 797 -31.60 1.27 -5.82
C GLU A 797 -31.78 2.80 -5.89
N GLN A 798 -31.58 3.50 -4.76
CA GLN A 798 -31.73 4.96 -4.71
C GLN A 798 -30.64 5.68 -5.50
N ASN A 799 -29.42 5.17 -5.46
CA ASN A 799 -28.30 5.72 -6.22
C ASN A 799 -28.54 5.56 -7.73
N ILE A 800 -28.90 4.35 -8.17
CA ILE A 800 -29.26 4.05 -9.57
C ILE A 800 -30.39 4.96 -10.05
N LYS A 801 -31.43 5.16 -9.24
CA LYS A 801 -32.53 6.07 -9.59
C LYS A 801 -32.05 7.49 -9.80
N THR A 802 -31.30 8.02 -8.82
CA THR A 802 -30.83 9.41 -8.84
C THR A 802 -29.91 9.65 -10.04
N GLU A 803 -28.93 8.77 -10.25
CA GLU A 803 -27.96 8.93 -11.33
C GLU A 803 -28.58 8.66 -12.70
N MET A 804 -29.40 7.61 -12.86
CA MET A 804 -30.03 7.33 -14.17
C MET A 804 -31.07 8.36 -14.56
N GLN A 805 -31.73 9.03 -13.61
CA GLN A 805 -32.68 10.12 -13.90
C GLN A 805 -32.01 11.35 -14.52
N THR A 806 -30.68 11.49 -14.39
CA THR A 806 -29.93 12.55 -15.07
C THR A 806 -29.87 12.32 -16.58
N VAL A 807 -29.91 11.06 -17.05
CA VAL A 807 -29.74 10.69 -18.46
C VAL A 807 -31.01 10.13 -19.11
N PHE A 808 -31.86 9.44 -18.33
CA PHE A 808 -33.00 8.66 -18.83
C PHE A 808 -34.33 9.13 -18.24
N TYR A 809 -35.41 8.98 -19.02
CA TYR A 809 -36.77 9.23 -18.55
C TYR A 809 -37.15 8.25 -17.43
N ASN A 810 -38.04 8.70 -16.53
CA ASN A 810 -38.48 7.93 -15.37
C ASN A 810 -39.01 6.54 -15.70
N ASP A 811 -39.66 6.35 -16.86
CA ASP A 811 -40.18 5.05 -17.28
C ASP A 811 -39.04 4.04 -17.53
N THR A 812 -37.95 4.46 -18.17
CA THR A 812 -36.76 3.63 -18.41
C THR A 812 -36.02 3.33 -17.12
N VAL A 813 -35.91 4.30 -16.21
CA VAL A 813 -35.29 4.10 -14.89
C VAL A 813 -36.12 3.10 -14.06
N ALA A 814 -37.46 3.22 -14.09
CA ALA A 814 -38.36 2.29 -13.41
C ALA A 814 -38.25 0.87 -13.98
N GLU A 815 -38.19 0.73 -15.31
CA GLU A 815 -37.95 -0.56 -15.97
C GLU A 815 -36.62 -1.18 -15.55
N PHE A 816 -35.53 -0.41 -15.59
CA PHE A 816 -34.19 -0.91 -15.21
C PHE A 816 -34.16 -1.39 -13.75
N VAL A 817 -34.68 -0.58 -12.83
CA VAL A 817 -34.77 -0.95 -11.40
C VAL A 817 -35.61 -2.21 -11.23
N TYR A 818 -36.75 -2.31 -11.91
CA TYR A 818 -37.63 -3.46 -11.81
C TYR A 818 -37.00 -4.75 -12.35
N VAL A 819 -36.25 -4.66 -13.45
CA VAL A 819 -35.63 -5.82 -14.10
C VAL A 819 -34.37 -6.29 -13.37
N TYR A 820 -33.52 -5.37 -12.91
CA TYR A 820 -32.17 -5.72 -12.42
C TYR A 820 -31.99 -5.62 -10.91
N VAL A 821 -32.72 -4.72 -10.24
CA VAL A 821 -32.54 -4.48 -8.79
C VAL A 821 -33.57 -5.24 -7.97
N LYS A 822 -34.85 -5.18 -8.38
CA LYS A 822 -35.97 -5.78 -7.64
C LYS A 822 -35.91 -7.30 -7.46
N PRO A 823 -35.43 -8.13 -8.42
CA PRO A 823 -35.38 -9.57 -8.22
C PRO A 823 -34.49 -9.98 -7.03
N THR A 824 -33.33 -9.36 -6.88
CA THR A 824 -32.40 -9.64 -5.79
C THR A 824 -32.94 -9.13 -4.45
N LEU A 825 -33.48 -7.90 -4.42
CA LEU A 825 -34.15 -7.36 -3.23
C LEU A 825 -35.28 -8.27 -2.75
N LYS A 826 -36.18 -8.68 -3.66
CA LYS A 826 -37.30 -9.55 -3.32
C LYS A 826 -36.83 -10.90 -2.78
N ARG A 827 -35.80 -11.50 -3.37
CA ARG A 827 -35.23 -12.77 -2.87
C ARG A 827 -34.64 -12.63 -1.46
N LEU A 828 -33.99 -11.50 -1.18
CA LEU A 828 -33.46 -11.21 0.16
C LEU A 828 -34.58 -10.97 1.17
N GLU A 829 -35.63 -10.22 0.80
CA GLU A 829 -36.82 -10.01 1.63
C GLU A 829 -37.54 -11.33 1.95
N GLU A 830 -37.74 -12.17 0.94
CA GLU A 830 -38.32 -13.51 1.09
C GLU A 830 -37.45 -14.38 2.01
N LEU A 831 -36.13 -14.35 1.84
CA LEU A 831 -35.22 -15.09 2.71
C LEU A 831 -35.27 -14.59 4.16
N SER A 832 -35.32 -13.27 4.37
CA SER A 832 -35.49 -12.68 5.71
C SER A 832 -36.78 -13.17 6.36
N HIS A 833 -37.90 -13.14 5.62
CA HIS A 833 -39.19 -13.59 6.14
C HIS A 833 -39.20 -15.09 6.49
N ARG A 834 -38.55 -15.91 5.66
CA ARG A 834 -38.39 -17.36 5.92
C ARG A 834 -37.56 -17.61 7.18
N ILE A 835 -36.52 -16.82 7.40
CA ILE A 835 -35.69 -16.91 8.61
C ILE A 835 -36.48 -16.50 9.85
N ASP A 836 -37.23 -15.40 9.79
CA ASP A 836 -38.08 -14.94 10.89
C ASP A 836 -39.13 -16.00 11.27
N LYS A 837 -39.78 -16.62 10.28
CA LYS A 837 -40.74 -17.72 10.53
C LYS A 837 -40.09 -18.93 11.21
N LEU A 838 -38.86 -19.28 10.84
CA LEU A 838 -38.13 -20.41 11.42
C LEU A 838 -37.56 -20.08 12.80
N SER A 839 -37.26 -18.81 13.10
CA SER A 839 -36.69 -18.38 14.39
C SER A 839 -37.74 -18.34 15.51
N GLU A 840 -39.02 -18.28 15.18
CA GLU A 840 -40.14 -18.37 16.15
C GLU A 840 -40.34 -19.77 16.72
N LEU A 841 -39.78 -20.80 16.09
CA LEU A 841 -39.94 -22.19 16.53
C LEU A 841 -39.26 -22.41 17.89
N ARG A 842 -39.99 -23.06 18.81
CA ARG A 842 -39.50 -23.46 20.15
C ARG A 842 -39.57 -24.97 20.39
N VAL A 843 -40.28 -25.70 19.52
CA VAL A 843 -40.48 -27.14 19.57
C VAL A 843 -40.18 -27.70 18.18
N PHE A 844 -39.41 -28.80 18.13
CA PHE A 844 -38.94 -29.39 16.88
C PHE A 844 -39.51 -30.80 16.67
N PRO A 845 -39.89 -31.17 15.44
CA PRO A 845 -40.42 -32.49 15.14
C PRO A 845 -39.36 -33.59 15.29
N ARG A 846 -39.76 -34.75 15.82
CA ARG A 846 -38.89 -35.92 15.99
C ARG A 846 -38.60 -36.58 14.63
N ARG A 847 -37.34 -36.92 14.38
CA ARG A 847 -36.94 -37.72 13.22
C ARG A 847 -37.15 -39.22 13.47
N PRO A 848 -37.48 -40.03 12.42
CA PRO A 848 -37.69 -39.64 11.01
C PRO A 848 -39.04 -38.95 10.78
N PHE A 849 -39.11 -38.07 9.78
CA PHE A 849 -40.37 -37.42 9.40
C PHE A 849 -41.29 -38.41 8.67
N ALA A 850 -42.60 -38.33 8.91
CA ALA A 850 -43.57 -39.19 8.24
C ALA A 850 -43.52 -38.93 6.72
N VAL A 851 -43.36 -40.01 5.94
CA VAL A 851 -43.39 -39.96 4.47
C VAL A 851 -44.84 -39.77 4.03
N GLN A 852 -45.37 -38.55 4.13
CA GLN A 852 -46.53 -38.16 3.35
C GLN A 852 -46.02 -37.46 2.08
N GLU A 853 -46.03 -38.25 1.01
CA GLU A 853 -45.79 -37.94 -0.42
C GLU A 853 -44.57 -37.04 -0.73
N PHE A 854 -43.60 -37.63 -1.44
CA PHE A 854 -42.46 -36.95 -2.04
C PHE A 854 -42.91 -35.83 -2.98
#